data_AF-A0A093XSD2-F1
#
_entry.id   AF-A0A093XSD2-F1
#
_cell.length_a   1.000
_cell.length_b   1.000
_cell.length_c   1.000
_cell.angle_alpha   90.00
_cell.angle_beta   90.00
_cell.angle_gamma   90.00
#
_symmetry.space_group_name_H-M   'P 1'
#
loop_
_entity.id
_entity.type
_entity.pdbx_description
1 polymer ?
#
loop_
_entity_poly.entity_id
_entity_poly.type
_entity_poly.pdbx_seq_one_letter_code
_entity_poly.pdbx_strand_id
1 'polypeptide(L)'
;MVFAVPEQPKTELGRYRILSSTAGVRVSPIALGALSLGKSWSLIMGTVDEEQSFELLDAYTDAGGNFIDTANNYQNEDSEKYIGKWMAARGNRDLLFIATKFTNSYRTHELGTGKTGRWNVMRRDFEREIIPMALHFGMALCPWDVLGGGQFKTARQLEAAENSNQGSRSGVQSEEARQVSAALERVVSGHGINSVQQIALAYIMQKARNVFPVVGGRMVEHLHDNIGALSIYLTDEQIRYLDSIKDFDLGFPLNFIGDDPKEIGTQPRMMEILTVNLLATIFNPRLCNRQTSPSHPAQTKMAQAHELSDILKNASLDLSPYEDLYKYFHANPELSRQEKSTSEKIAAHLSALKAYEIHTNIGGYGLVGVLKNGVGKTILLRADMDALPVKELTGLPYASSITMSDAEGVEKPVMHACGHDMHITCLLAAAELLANTQHAWSGTLIVLFQPDEERGGGAQAMVDDGLYSKIPVPDYCFGQHVMRMRAGTIGSRPGTIMAAADSMKVTVFGRGGHGSLPHQTVDPALLAAHIVVRLQSIVSREIDPTDLGVVTVGSLQAGQTENIIADRAEIGLDFRTVKLETREKILSAIRRIVEAECMASSSPKPPIFTPTRRFPPTNNDRDVASKLAASFETHFGDSFDGDISRSNVAEDFSTLATSKGVPSCFWFLGGIDPDLWDRVSKEENPTEEIPTNHSAFFAPVIQPTMKAGVDALCIAALTFLRK
;
A
#
# COMPACT_ATOMS: atom_id res chain seq x y z
N MET A 1 -20.91 -23.27 -21.86
CA MET A 1 -22.14 -22.90 -21.11
C MET A 1 -22.36 -21.42 -21.32
N VAL A 2 -23.45 -21.04 -22.00
CA VAL A 2 -23.90 -19.65 -22.00
C VAL A 2 -24.54 -19.43 -20.64
N PHE A 3 -23.90 -18.68 -19.76
CA PHE A 3 -24.54 -18.30 -18.49
C PHE A 3 -25.82 -17.52 -18.84
N ALA A 4 -26.94 -17.92 -18.26
CA ALA A 4 -28.18 -17.18 -18.41
C ALA A 4 -27.93 -15.73 -17.96
N VAL A 5 -28.48 -14.78 -18.71
CA VAL A 5 -28.43 -13.37 -18.32
C VAL A 5 -29.07 -13.26 -16.93
N PRO A 6 -28.36 -12.76 -15.91
CA PRO A 6 -28.92 -12.65 -14.57
C PRO A 6 -30.18 -11.79 -14.61
N GLU A 7 -31.20 -12.20 -13.87
CA GLU A 7 -32.44 -11.46 -13.76
C GLU A 7 -32.16 -10.05 -13.24
N GLN A 8 -32.86 -9.06 -13.82
CA GLN A 8 -32.75 -7.69 -13.35
C GLN A 8 -33.28 -7.60 -11.91
N PRO A 9 -32.63 -6.81 -11.04
CA PRO A 9 -33.07 -6.68 -9.66
C PRO A 9 -34.48 -6.07 -9.59
N LYS A 10 -35.29 -6.57 -8.66
CA LYS A 10 -36.71 -6.17 -8.49
C LYS A 10 -36.88 -4.69 -8.15
N THR A 11 -35.91 -4.11 -7.46
CA THR A 11 -35.86 -2.68 -7.12
C THR A 11 -34.45 -2.14 -7.25
N GLU A 12 -34.29 -0.81 -7.24
CA GLU A 12 -32.98 -0.15 -7.23
C GLU A 12 -32.11 -0.55 -6.02
N LEU A 13 -32.70 -1.06 -4.92
CA LEU A 13 -31.96 -1.55 -3.76
C LEU A 13 -31.07 -2.77 -4.08
N GLY A 14 -31.47 -3.57 -5.07
CA GLY A 14 -30.72 -4.72 -5.58
C GLY A 14 -29.62 -4.35 -6.59
N ARG A 15 -29.46 -3.06 -6.92
CA ARG A 15 -28.32 -2.58 -7.72
C ARG A 15 -27.17 -2.24 -6.79
N TYR A 16 -26.41 -3.26 -6.44
CA TYR A 16 -25.31 -3.12 -5.49
C TYR A 16 -24.23 -2.17 -5.97
N ARG A 17 -23.75 -1.32 -5.06
CA ARG A 17 -22.63 -0.41 -5.27
C ARG A 17 -21.40 -0.97 -4.58
N ILE A 18 -20.22 -0.70 -5.16
CA ILE A 18 -18.96 -1.00 -4.48
C ILE A 18 -18.89 -0.12 -3.22
N LEU A 19 -18.66 -0.75 -2.07
CA LEU A 19 -18.67 -0.12 -0.75
C LEU A 19 -17.62 0.99 -0.69
N SER A 20 -16.38 0.73 -1.11
CA SER A 20 -15.34 1.77 -1.20
C SER A 20 -14.32 1.45 -2.28
N SER A 21 -13.49 2.44 -2.67
CA SER A 21 -12.43 2.22 -3.67
C SER A 21 -11.33 1.25 -3.20
N THR A 22 -11.19 1.07 -1.89
CA THR A 22 -10.21 0.17 -1.25
C THR A 22 -10.86 -1.12 -0.72
N ALA A 23 -12.19 -1.20 -0.70
CA ALA A 23 -12.96 -2.38 -0.30
C ALA A 23 -13.91 -2.81 -1.44
N GLY A 24 -13.48 -3.81 -2.23
CA GLY A 24 -14.19 -4.36 -3.39
C GLY A 24 -15.50 -5.12 -3.09
N VAL A 25 -16.12 -4.85 -1.94
CA VAL A 25 -17.38 -5.44 -1.48
C VAL A 25 -18.56 -4.74 -2.16
N ARG A 26 -19.59 -5.48 -2.57
CA ARG A 26 -20.80 -4.92 -3.17
C ARG A 26 -21.98 -4.99 -2.20
N VAL A 27 -22.49 -3.83 -1.82
CA VAL A 27 -23.61 -3.69 -0.89
C VAL A 27 -24.77 -2.91 -1.49
N SER A 28 -25.97 -3.11 -0.93
CA SER A 28 -27.14 -2.29 -1.22
C SER A 28 -26.87 -0.82 -0.91
N PRO A 29 -27.40 0.11 -1.73
CA PRO A 29 -27.16 1.54 -1.57
C PRO A 29 -27.76 2.14 -0.28
N ILE A 30 -28.64 1.41 0.42
CA ILE A 30 -29.19 1.76 1.74
C ILE A 30 -28.92 0.61 2.71
N ALA A 31 -28.36 0.93 3.87
CA ALA A 31 -28.17 -0.02 4.96
C ALA A 31 -29.41 -0.06 5.87
N LEU A 32 -29.93 -1.25 6.17
CA LEU A 32 -31.03 -1.41 7.12
C LEU A 32 -30.51 -1.29 8.56
N GLY A 33 -30.93 -0.26 9.27
CA GLY A 33 -30.57 -0.03 10.66
C GLY A 33 -31.42 -0.87 11.61
N ALA A 34 -30.80 -1.77 12.36
CA ALA A 34 -31.48 -2.75 13.21
C ALA A 34 -31.77 -2.29 14.65
N LEU A 35 -31.50 -1.02 14.96
CA LEU A 35 -31.68 -0.43 16.31
C LEU A 35 -33.10 -0.59 16.88
N SER A 36 -34.11 -0.65 16.01
CA SER A 36 -35.53 -0.82 16.38
C SER A 36 -35.95 -2.27 16.59
N LEU A 37 -35.16 -3.27 16.18
CA LEU A 37 -35.52 -4.68 16.25
C LEU A 37 -35.31 -5.21 17.67
N GLY A 38 -36.39 -5.45 18.42
CA GLY A 38 -36.31 -5.87 19.81
C GLY A 38 -37.38 -5.24 20.70
N LYS A 39 -37.41 -5.69 21.95
CA LYS A 39 -38.41 -5.27 22.94
C LYS A 39 -37.81 -4.66 24.21
N SER A 40 -36.51 -4.85 24.43
CA SER A 40 -35.86 -4.48 25.69
C SER A 40 -35.82 -2.97 25.97
N TRP A 41 -35.92 -2.11 24.95
CA TRP A 41 -35.99 -0.64 25.09
C TRP A 41 -37.39 -0.09 24.78
N SER A 42 -38.44 -0.88 25.03
CA SER A 42 -39.84 -0.55 24.75
C SER A 42 -40.27 0.86 25.19
N LEU A 43 -39.80 1.32 26.36
CA LEU A 43 -40.11 2.64 26.92
C LEU A 43 -39.53 3.83 26.13
N ILE A 44 -38.46 3.61 25.37
CA ILE A 44 -37.70 4.67 24.67
C ILE A 44 -37.86 4.55 23.15
N MET A 45 -38.03 3.32 22.65
CA MET A 45 -37.89 2.99 21.23
C MET A 45 -39.11 2.26 20.64
N GLY A 46 -40.10 1.92 21.47
CA GLY A 46 -41.18 1.01 21.10
C GLY A 46 -40.70 -0.44 20.98
N THR A 47 -41.62 -1.33 20.62
CA THR A 47 -41.35 -2.77 20.45
C THR A 47 -41.49 -3.19 19.00
N VAL A 48 -40.55 -4.02 18.54
CA VAL A 48 -40.68 -4.86 17.35
C VAL A 48 -40.30 -6.26 17.81
N ASP A 49 -41.26 -7.17 17.87
CA ASP A 49 -40.98 -8.54 18.30
C ASP A 49 -40.24 -9.34 17.22
N GLU A 50 -39.94 -10.60 17.50
CA GLU A 50 -39.15 -11.46 16.60
C GLU A 50 -39.88 -11.71 15.27
N GLU A 51 -41.20 -11.91 15.29
CA GLU A 51 -42.00 -12.17 14.10
C GLU A 51 -42.06 -10.92 13.19
N GLN A 52 -42.33 -9.76 13.78
CA GLN A 52 -42.32 -8.48 13.07
C GLN A 52 -40.93 -8.12 12.56
N SER A 53 -39.88 -8.48 13.30
CA SER A 53 -38.49 -8.28 12.85
C SER A 53 -38.19 -9.14 11.62
N PHE A 54 -38.66 -10.39 11.59
CA PHE A 54 -38.49 -11.28 10.45
C PHE A 54 -39.24 -10.76 9.22
N GLU A 55 -40.47 -10.26 9.39
CA GLU A 55 -41.25 -9.65 8.31
C GLU A 55 -40.51 -8.47 7.68
N LEU A 56 -39.94 -7.57 8.51
CA LEU A 56 -39.19 -6.43 8.01
C LEU A 56 -37.88 -6.83 7.32
N LEU A 57 -37.17 -7.83 7.86
CA LEU A 57 -35.93 -8.35 7.27
C LEU A 57 -36.19 -9.08 5.96
N ASP A 58 -37.26 -9.88 5.88
CA ASP A 58 -37.71 -10.54 4.67
C ASP A 58 -38.06 -9.50 3.59
N ALA A 59 -38.85 -8.48 3.92
CA ALA A 59 -39.19 -7.40 3.00
C ALA A 59 -37.97 -6.64 2.46
N TYR A 60 -36.95 -6.42 3.31
CA TYR A 60 -35.68 -5.81 2.88
C TYR A 60 -34.93 -6.69 1.89
N THR A 61 -34.77 -7.99 2.18
CA THR A 61 -34.09 -8.91 1.26
C THR A 61 -34.87 -9.16 -0.03
N ASP A 62 -36.20 -9.22 0.03
CA ASP A 62 -37.05 -9.42 -1.14
C ASP A 62 -37.02 -8.24 -2.10
N ALA A 63 -36.82 -7.02 -1.57
CA ALA A 63 -36.55 -5.84 -2.38
C ALA A 63 -35.13 -5.81 -2.99
N GLY A 64 -34.26 -6.76 -2.62
CA GLY A 64 -32.87 -6.88 -3.07
C GLY A 64 -31.84 -6.39 -2.06
N GLY A 65 -32.25 -6.06 -0.83
CA GLY A 65 -31.38 -5.58 0.24
C GLY A 65 -30.36 -6.62 0.71
N ASN A 66 -29.12 -6.20 0.95
CA ASN A 66 -28.07 -7.08 1.47
C ASN A 66 -27.19 -6.49 2.58
N PHE A 67 -27.47 -5.27 3.07
CA PHE A 67 -26.60 -4.54 3.98
C PHE A 67 -27.32 -4.16 5.27
N ILE A 68 -26.90 -4.73 6.42
CA ILE A 68 -27.58 -4.56 7.71
C ILE A 68 -26.61 -3.97 8.73
N ASP A 69 -27.02 -2.89 9.39
CA ASP A 69 -26.31 -2.24 10.49
C ASP A 69 -26.89 -2.69 11.84
N THR A 70 -26.05 -3.24 12.72
CA THR A 70 -26.41 -3.67 14.08
C THR A 70 -25.29 -3.34 15.08
N ALA A 71 -25.44 -3.61 16.38
CA ALA A 71 -24.39 -3.33 17.37
C ALA A 71 -24.08 -4.59 18.20
N ASN A 72 -23.49 -4.43 19.38
CA ASN A 72 -23.40 -5.49 20.38
C ASN A 72 -24.35 -5.23 21.56
N ASN A 73 -25.27 -4.27 21.41
CA ASN A 73 -26.08 -3.78 22.52
C ASN A 73 -27.46 -3.28 22.08
N TYR A 74 -27.84 -3.40 20.80
CA TYR A 74 -29.12 -2.87 20.34
C TYR A 74 -30.26 -3.66 20.97
N GLN A 75 -31.18 -2.94 21.63
CA GLN A 75 -32.29 -3.57 22.34
C GLN A 75 -31.79 -4.63 23.33
N ASN A 76 -30.70 -4.36 24.04
CA ASN A 76 -30.07 -5.31 24.98
C ASN A 76 -29.79 -6.68 24.35
N GLU A 77 -29.22 -6.65 23.14
CA GLU A 77 -28.89 -7.80 22.29
C GLU A 77 -30.08 -8.49 21.60
N ASP A 78 -31.31 -8.03 21.78
CA ASP A 78 -32.47 -8.61 21.09
C ASP A 78 -32.29 -8.53 19.56
N SER A 79 -31.79 -7.40 19.05
CA SER A 79 -31.62 -7.14 17.62
C SER A 79 -30.67 -8.15 16.98
N GLU A 80 -29.50 -8.31 17.58
CA GLU A 80 -28.43 -9.21 17.15
C GLU A 80 -28.89 -10.67 17.19
N LYS A 81 -29.64 -11.05 18.24
CA LYS A 81 -30.24 -12.39 18.39
C LYS A 81 -31.29 -12.65 17.31
N TYR A 82 -32.18 -11.69 17.05
CA TYR A 82 -33.24 -11.84 16.04
C TYR A 82 -32.65 -11.93 14.64
N ILE A 83 -31.68 -11.07 14.28
CA ILE A 83 -30.97 -11.15 12.99
C ILE A 83 -30.27 -12.50 12.83
N GLY A 84 -29.56 -12.98 13.87
CA GLY A 84 -28.88 -14.27 13.83
C GLY A 84 -29.84 -15.44 13.60
N LYS A 85 -30.96 -15.47 14.33
CA LYS A 85 -32.01 -16.49 14.16
C LYS A 85 -32.69 -16.41 12.79
N TRP A 86 -32.99 -15.21 12.31
CA TRP A 86 -33.60 -14.98 11.00
C TRP A 86 -32.69 -15.51 9.88
N MET A 87 -31.40 -15.14 9.90
CA MET A 87 -30.44 -15.63 8.89
C MET A 87 -30.30 -17.14 8.91
N ALA A 88 -30.29 -17.76 10.10
CA ALA A 88 -30.26 -19.20 10.23
C ALA A 88 -31.55 -19.85 9.68
N ALA A 89 -32.72 -19.26 9.96
CA ALA A 89 -34.01 -19.75 9.49
C ALA A 89 -34.21 -19.61 7.97
N ARG A 90 -33.61 -18.58 7.34
CA ARG A 90 -33.70 -18.33 5.90
C ARG A 90 -32.53 -18.92 5.10
N GLY A 91 -31.46 -19.35 5.77
CA GLY A 91 -30.26 -19.88 5.10
C GLY A 91 -29.56 -18.85 4.20
N ASN A 92 -29.70 -17.55 4.50
CA ASN A 92 -29.29 -16.46 3.60
C ASN A 92 -28.05 -15.70 4.10
N ARG A 93 -27.33 -16.21 5.11
CA ARG A 93 -26.16 -15.53 5.71
C ARG A 93 -25.11 -15.15 4.65
N ASP A 94 -24.86 -16.01 3.68
CA ASP A 94 -23.85 -15.79 2.63
C ASP A 94 -24.21 -14.65 1.67
N LEU A 95 -25.47 -14.21 1.68
CA LEU A 95 -25.97 -13.10 0.87
C LEU A 95 -25.87 -11.76 1.59
N LEU A 96 -25.54 -11.74 2.89
CA LEU A 96 -25.67 -10.55 3.74
C LEU A 96 -24.33 -9.98 4.22
N PHE A 97 -24.25 -8.66 4.20
CA PHE A 97 -23.21 -7.87 4.82
C PHE A 97 -23.72 -7.28 6.13
N ILE A 98 -23.10 -7.68 7.24
CA ILE A 98 -23.42 -7.20 8.58
C ILE A 98 -22.35 -6.19 9.00
N ALA A 99 -22.74 -4.92 9.13
CA ALA A 99 -21.93 -3.89 9.77
C ALA A 99 -22.24 -3.83 11.26
N THR A 100 -21.19 -3.90 12.09
CA THR A 100 -21.30 -3.75 13.54
C THR A 100 -20.40 -2.65 14.08
N LYS A 101 -20.73 -2.12 15.26
CA LYS A 101 -20.01 -1.00 15.88
C LYS A 101 -18.75 -1.53 16.53
N PHE A 102 -17.59 -1.08 16.05
CA PHE A 102 -16.29 -1.45 16.62
C PHE A 102 -16.00 -0.75 17.96
N THR A 103 -16.54 0.45 18.19
CA THR A 103 -16.40 1.18 19.47
C THR A 103 -17.65 2.03 19.72
N ASN A 104 -18.02 2.18 21.00
CA ASN A 104 -18.81 3.33 21.44
C ASN A 104 -17.89 4.25 22.24
N SER A 105 -17.91 5.55 21.94
CA SER A 105 -17.44 6.59 22.87
C SER A 105 -15.92 6.59 23.18
N TYR A 106 -15.05 6.71 22.18
CA TYR A 106 -13.62 7.01 22.41
C TYR A 106 -13.43 8.45 22.95
N ARG A 107 -12.89 8.57 24.17
CA ARG A 107 -12.60 9.85 24.87
C ARG A 107 -13.78 10.82 25.02
N THR A 108 -15.00 10.32 25.16
CA THR A 108 -16.20 11.18 25.31
C THR A 108 -16.13 12.12 26.53
N HIS A 109 -15.39 11.72 27.57
CA HIS A 109 -15.10 12.54 28.75
C HIS A 109 -14.29 13.81 28.44
N GLU A 110 -13.60 13.84 27.30
CA GLU A 110 -12.73 14.94 26.90
C GLU A 110 -13.18 15.62 25.61
N LEU A 111 -13.74 14.86 24.67
CA LEU A 111 -14.14 15.35 23.34
C LEU A 111 -15.64 15.64 23.21
N GLY A 112 -16.44 15.37 24.25
CA GLY A 112 -17.89 15.53 24.26
C GLY A 112 -18.65 14.44 23.49
N THR A 113 -19.97 14.36 23.72
CA THR A 113 -20.88 13.52 22.92
C THR A 113 -21.17 14.21 21.59
N GLY A 114 -20.69 13.68 20.46
CA GLY A 114 -20.95 14.29 19.16
C GLY A 114 -20.20 13.72 17.95
N LYS A 115 -19.10 12.98 18.12
CA LYS A 115 -18.28 12.47 16.99
C LYS A 115 -18.67 11.07 16.51
N THR A 116 -19.96 10.76 16.56
CA THR A 116 -20.54 9.58 15.88
C THR A 116 -20.99 10.04 14.49
N GLY A 117 -20.95 9.18 13.47
CA GLY A 117 -21.25 9.57 12.09
C GLY A 117 -22.70 9.99 11.78
N ARG A 118 -23.19 11.03 12.44
CA ARG A 118 -24.53 11.60 12.35
C ARG A 118 -24.51 12.64 11.23
N TRP A 119 -25.30 12.45 10.19
CA TRP A 119 -25.34 13.39 9.06
C TRP A 119 -26.75 13.47 8.47
N ASN A 120 -27.28 14.68 8.41
CA ASN A 120 -28.56 15.00 7.77
C ASN A 120 -28.61 16.48 7.41
N VAL A 121 -29.70 16.92 6.77
CA VAL A 121 -29.90 18.32 6.35
C VAL A 121 -29.71 19.34 7.49
N MET A 122 -30.00 18.98 8.75
CA MET A 122 -29.82 19.86 9.92
C MET A 122 -28.43 19.79 10.56
N ARG A 123 -27.69 18.70 10.33
CA ARG A 123 -26.43 18.35 11.00
C ARG A 123 -25.40 17.98 9.94
N ARG A 124 -24.62 18.98 9.53
CA ARG A 124 -23.69 18.92 8.39
C ARG A 124 -22.23 18.94 8.80
N ASP A 125 -21.90 18.91 10.10
CA ASP A 125 -20.54 18.87 10.64
C ASP A 125 -19.71 17.69 10.08
N PHE A 126 -20.39 16.63 9.67
CA PHE A 126 -19.83 15.51 8.92
C PHE A 126 -19.11 15.93 7.62
N GLU A 127 -19.59 16.97 6.95
CA GLU A 127 -19.03 17.50 5.68
C GLU A 127 -17.66 18.16 5.86
N ARG A 128 -17.34 18.61 7.09
CA ARG A 128 -16.13 19.39 7.38
C ARG A 128 -14.85 18.56 7.26
N GLU A 129 -14.78 17.46 7.98
CA GLU A 129 -13.53 16.67 8.14
C GLU A 129 -13.73 15.21 7.73
N ILE A 130 -14.94 14.65 7.89
CA ILE A 130 -15.16 13.22 7.69
C ILE A 130 -15.26 12.90 6.20
N ILE A 131 -15.94 13.71 5.40
CA ILE A 131 -16.02 13.48 3.95
C ILE A 131 -14.66 13.60 3.28
N PRO A 132 -13.87 14.69 3.46
CA PRO A 132 -12.55 14.79 2.84
C PRO A 132 -11.60 13.66 3.29
N MET A 133 -11.60 13.33 4.58
CA MET A 133 -10.82 12.19 5.10
C MET A 133 -11.24 10.87 4.45
N ALA A 134 -12.54 10.61 4.36
CA ALA A 134 -13.04 9.37 3.77
C ALA A 134 -12.71 9.28 2.27
N LEU A 135 -12.81 10.38 1.53
CA LEU A 135 -12.38 10.44 0.14
C LEU A 135 -10.88 10.16 0.00
N HIS A 136 -10.05 10.80 0.82
CA HIS A 136 -8.60 10.65 0.81
C HIS A 136 -8.16 9.20 1.05
N PHE A 137 -8.72 8.53 2.06
CA PHE A 137 -8.39 7.14 2.41
C PHE A 137 -9.22 6.10 1.65
N GLY A 138 -10.06 6.52 0.70
CA GLY A 138 -10.94 5.62 -0.06
C GLY A 138 -11.93 4.85 0.82
N MET A 139 -12.42 5.44 1.90
CA MET A 139 -13.38 4.87 2.84
C MET A 139 -14.83 5.12 2.39
N ALA A 140 -15.73 4.22 2.81
CA ALA A 140 -17.18 4.40 2.65
C ALA A 140 -17.76 5.23 3.79
N LEU A 141 -18.84 5.96 3.52
CA LEU A 141 -19.59 6.72 4.51
C LEU A 141 -20.90 5.99 4.81
N CYS A 142 -21.08 5.53 6.05
CA CYS A 142 -22.31 4.89 6.50
C CYS A 142 -22.99 5.75 7.59
N PRO A 143 -23.55 6.92 7.24
CA PRO A 143 -24.08 7.85 8.22
C PRO A 143 -25.41 7.37 8.83
N TRP A 144 -25.61 7.67 10.11
CA TRP A 144 -26.89 7.47 10.79
C TRP A 144 -27.62 8.81 11.00
N ASP A 145 -28.89 8.73 11.39
CA ASP A 145 -29.78 9.88 11.59
C ASP A 145 -30.12 10.69 10.33
N VAL A 146 -30.01 10.08 9.16
CA VAL A 146 -30.24 10.74 7.86
C VAL A 146 -31.65 11.33 7.70
N LEU A 147 -32.62 10.84 8.48
CA LEU A 147 -34.00 11.33 8.55
C LEU A 147 -34.28 12.25 9.76
N GLY A 148 -33.24 12.77 10.41
CA GLY A 148 -33.36 13.70 11.54
C GLY A 148 -34.12 13.12 12.73
N GLY A 149 -33.85 11.88 13.11
CA GLY A 149 -34.52 11.19 14.22
C GLY A 149 -35.99 10.89 13.95
N GLY A 150 -36.42 10.92 12.68
CA GLY A 150 -37.82 10.84 12.27
C GLY A 150 -38.58 12.16 12.47
N GLN A 151 -37.88 13.30 12.62
CA GLN A 151 -38.51 14.62 12.73
C GLN A 151 -38.85 15.25 11.38
N PHE A 152 -38.33 14.74 10.26
CA PHE A 152 -38.73 15.22 8.93
C PHE A 152 -40.11 14.68 8.57
N LYS A 153 -41.14 15.54 8.69
CA LYS A 153 -42.55 15.21 8.46
C LYS A 153 -43.26 16.39 7.81
N THR A 154 -44.15 16.11 6.85
CA THR A 154 -45.00 17.13 6.22
C THR A 154 -46.05 17.67 7.20
N ALA A 155 -46.63 18.84 6.91
CA ALA A 155 -47.73 19.39 7.71
C ALA A 155 -48.88 18.39 7.90
N ARG A 156 -49.27 17.68 6.82
CA ARG A 156 -50.30 16.63 6.87
C ARG A 156 -49.92 15.44 7.76
N GLN A 157 -48.65 15.03 7.75
CA GLN A 157 -48.17 13.93 8.60
C GLN A 157 -48.17 14.30 10.09
N LEU A 158 -47.96 15.57 10.41
CA LEU A 158 -48.02 16.08 11.79
C LEU A 158 -49.47 16.12 12.30
N GLU A 159 -50.41 16.63 11.49
CA GLU A 159 -51.85 16.61 11.80
C GLU A 159 -52.38 15.18 11.98
N ALA A 160 -51.95 14.23 11.14
CA ALA A 160 -52.32 12.83 11.28
C ALA A 160 -51.72 12.15 12.54
N ALA A 161 -50.52 12.56 12.97
CA ALA A 161 -49.86 12.04 14.16
C ALA A 161 -50.52 12.54 15.46
N GLU A 162 -50.97 13.81 15.50
CA GLU A 162 -51.71 14.36 16.65
C GLU A 162 -53.06 13.65 16.87
N ASN A 163 -53.71 13.21 15.77
CA ASN A 163 -55.00 12.53 15.82
C ASN A 163 -54.92 11.01 16.12
N SER A 164 -53.75 10.37 15.97
CA SER A 164 -53.63 8.90 16.05
C SER A 164 -53.09 8.36 17.38
N ASN A 165 -52.72 9.23 18.34
CA ASN A 165 -52.16 8.86 19.65
C ASN A 165 -50.98 7.86 19.59
N GLN A 166 -50.34 7.73 18.42
CA GLN A 166 -49.16 6.89 18.24
C GLN A 166 -47.92 7.69 18.64
N GLY A 167 -47.25 7.26 19.70
CA GLY A 167 -46.02 7.90 20.19
C GLY A 167 -44.96 8.01 19.08
N SER A 168 -44.57 9.24 18.76
CA SER A 168 -43.41 9.53 17.92
C SER A 168 -42.12 9.30 18.72
N ARG A 169 -41.10 8.69 18.11
CA ARG A 169 -39.77 8.52 18.72
C ARG A 169 -39.11 9.85 19.12
N SER A 170 -39.57 10.96 18.55
CA SER A 170 -38.92 12.27 18.60
C SER A 170 -39.69 13.37 19.34
N GLY A 171 -40.79 13.05 20.05
CA GLY A 171 -41.57 14.08 20.76
C GLY A 171 -42.13 15.17 19.83
N VAL A 172 -42.27 16.39 20.36
CA VAL A 172 -42.66 17.59 19.59
C VAL A 172 -41.54 17.94 18.59
N GLN A 173 -41.89 18.16 17.33
CA GLN A 173 -40.94 18.54 16.29
C GLN A 173 -40.27 19.88 16.64
N SER A 174 -38.94 19.94 16.55
CA SER A 174 -38.21 21.19 16.80
C SER A 174 -38.48 22.22 15.70
N GLU A 175 -38.24 23.49 15.99
CA GLU A 175 -38.45 24.58 15.02
C GLU A 175 -37.51 24.42 13.81
N GLU A 176 -36.28 23.97 14.05
CA GLU A 176 -35.32 23.69 12.98
C GLU A 176 -35.79 22.53 12.09
N ALA A 177 -36.38 21.49 12.69
CA ALA A 177 -36.92 20.36 11.93
C ALA A 177 -38.17 20.75 11.12
N ARG A 178 -38.98 21.72 11.58
CA ARG A 178 -40.08 22.30 10.79
C ARG A 178 -39.57 23.04 9.57
N GLN A 179 -38.58 23.90 9.74
CA GLN A 179 -37.98 24.66 8.64
C GLN A 179 -37.39 23.74 7.57
N VAL A 180 -36.64 22.71 7.99
CA VAL A 180 -36.10 21.70 7.06
C VAL A 180 -37.22 20.88 6.41
N SER A 181 -38.26 20.50 7.16
CA SER A 181 -39.39 19.75 6.58
C SER A 181 -40.11 20.55 5.50
N ALA A 182 -40.34 21.85 5.72
CA ALA A 182 -40.94 22.74 4.72
C ALA A 182 -40.05 22.89 3.48
N ALA A 183 -38.72 22.97 3.67
CA ALA A 183 -37.77 23.02 2.55
C ALA A 183 -37.75 21.71 1.73
N LEU A 184 -37.75 20.56 2.41
CA LEU A 184 -37.86 19.25 1.77
C LEU A 184 -39.18 19.13 1.00
N GLU A 185 -40.31 19.56 1.58
CA GLU A 185 -41.63 19.54 0.95
C GLU A 185 -41.72 20.44 -0.29
N ARG A 186 -41.00 21.57 -0.28
CA ARG A 186 -40.86 22.40 -1.48
C ARG A 186 -40.13 21.67 -2.61
N VAL A 187 -39.08 20.91 -2.29
CA VAL A 187 -38.33 20.12 -3.29
C VAL A 187 -39.17 18.92 -3.77
N VAL A 188 -39.95 18.28 -2.90
CA VAL A 188 -40.89 17.19 -3.25
C VAL A 188 -41.78 17.55 -4.44
N SER A 189 -42.28 18.79 -4.49
CA SER A 189 -43.16 19.27 -5.57
C SER A 189 -42.54 19.16 -6.97
N GLY A 190 -41.20 19.17 -7.08
CA GLY A 190 -40.48 19.04 -8.35
C GLY A 190 -40.28 17.60 -8.84
N HIS A 191 -40.61 16.60 -8.02
CA HIS A 191 -40.30 15.18 -8.28
C HIS A 191 -41.53 14.27 -8.41
N GLY A 192 -42.75 14.81 -8.27
CA GLY A 192 -43.98 14.03 -8.43
C GLY A 192 -44.21 12.96 -7.35
N ILE A 193 -43.58 13.13 -6.18
CA ILE A 193 -43.70 12.23 -5.02
C ILE A 193 -44.41 12.95 -3.86
N ASN A 194 -44.66 12.24 -2.76
CA ASN A 194 -45.28 12.81 -1.55
C ASN A 194 -44.45 12.54 -0.28
N SER A 195 -43.17 12.16 -0.43
CA SER A 195 -42.30 11.76 0.69
C SER A 195 -41.11 12.72 0.84
N VAL A 196 -41.07 13.41 1.98
CA VAL A 196 -39.91 14.24 2.37
C VAL A 196 -38.71 13.38 2.77
N GLN A 197 -38.96 12.15 3.21
CA GLN A 197 -37.95 11.18 3.60
C GLN A 197 -37.13 10.75 2.38
N GLN A 198 -37.79 10.54 1.23
CA GLN A 198 -37.12 10.21 -0.02
C GLN A 198 -36.16 11.34 -0.48
N ILE A 199 -36.58 12.61 -0.39
CA ILE A 199 -35.72 13.75 -0.72
C ILE A 199 -34.53 13.85 0.26
N ALA A 200 -34.75 13.64 1.55
CA ALA A 200 -33.67 13.70 2.55
C ALA A 200 -32.59 12.63 2.31
N LEU A 201 -32.99 11.41 1.94
CA LEU A 201 -32.08 10.33 1.59
C LEU A 201 -31.34 10.62 0.27
N ALA A 202 -32.05 11.06 -0.76
CA ALA A 202 -31.46 11.44 -2.04
C ALA A 202 -30.41 12.56 -1.87
N TYR A 203 -30.71 13.55 -1.02
CA TYR A 203 -29.79 14.62 -0.66
C TYR A 203 -28.47 14.07 -0.09
N ILE A 204 -28.50 13.27 0.98
CA ILE A 204 -27.27 12.75 1.60
C ILE A 204 -26.47 11.85 0.65
N MET A 205 -27.15 11.00 -0.14
CA MET A 205 -26.46 10.12 -1.09
C MET A 205 -25.77 10.86 -2.24
N GLN A 206 -26.23 12.07 -2.59
CA GLN A 206 -25.70 12.86 -3.70
C GLN A 206 -24.65 13.89 -3.25
N LYS A 207 -24.54 14.17 -1.95
CA LYS A 207 -23.54 15.10 -1.40
C LYS A 207 -22.10 14.58 -1.49
N ALA A 208 -21.89 13.27 -1.53
CA ALA A 208 -20.56 12.67 -1.68
C ALA A 208 -20.63 11.29 -2.35
N ARG A 209 -19.48 10.80 -2.83
CA ARG A 209 -19.34 9.43 -3.35
C ARG A 209 -19.32 8.42 -2.20
N ASN A 210 -19.68 7.16 -2.49
CA ASN A 210 -19.64 6.04 -1.53
C ASN A 210 -20.39 6.28 -0.21
N VAL A 211 -21.54 6.98 -0.27
CA VAL A 211 -22.46 7.18 0.85
C VAL A 211 -23.54 6.10 0.85
N PHE A 212 -23.70 5.43 1.99
CA PHE A 212 -24.63 4.32 2.26
C PHE A 212 -25.43 4.65 3.53
N PRO A 213 -26.52 5.43 3.44
CA PRO A 213 -27.27 5.87 4.61
C PRO A 213 -27.86 4.69 5.40
N VAL A 214 -27.74 4.75 6.73
CA VAL A 214 -28.39 3.81 7.65
C VAL A 214 -29.82 4.28 7.92
N VAL A 215 -30.79 3.45 7.55
CA VAL A 215 -32.21 3.74 7.70
C VAL A 215 -32.86 2.70 8.60
N GLY A 216 -33.30 3.13 9.77
CA GLY A 216 -34.05 2.30 10.71
C GLY A 216 -35.56 2.54 10.59
N GLY A 217 -36.34 1.49 10.84
CA GLY A 217 -37.80 1.54 10.75
C GLY A 217 -38.46 0.43 11.54
N ARG A 218 -39.79 0.46 11.63
CA ARG A 218 -40.61 -0.59 12.27
C ARG A 218 -41.69 -1.15 11.33
N MET A 219 -41.90 -0.49 10.20
CA MET A 219 -43.00 -0.74 9.27
C MET A 219 -42.43 -1.01 7.88
N VAL A 220 -42.95 -2.03 7.21
CA VAL A 220 -42.52 -2.41 5.85
C VAL A 220 -42.85 -1.31 4.84
N GLU A 221 -43.95 -0.58 5.04
CA GLU A 221 -44.36 0.52 4.17
C GLU A 221 -43.34 1.65 4.18
N HIS A 222 -42.79 1.99 5.35
CA HIS A 222 -41.73 3.00 5.46
C HIS A 222 -40.44 2.52 4.79
N LEU A 223 -40.13 1.23 4.87
CA LEU A 223 -38.98 0.67 4.18
C LEU A 223 -39.12 0.84 2.66
N HIS A 224 -40.26 0.49 2.09
CA HIS A 224 -40.52 0.67 0.66
C HIS A 224 -40.50 2.14 0.24
N ASP A 225 -41.04 3.04 1.06
CA ASP A 225 -40.94 4.48 0.81
C ASP A 225 -39.48 4.94 0.75
N ASN A 226 -38.63 4.52 1.69
CA ASN A 226 -37.21 4.87 1.70
C ASN A 226 -36.45 4.32 0.48
N ILE A 227 -36.80 3.13 -0.02
CA ILE A 227 -36.21 2.56 -1.24
C ILE A 227 -36.51 3.43 -2.47
N GLY A 228 -37.67 4.09 -2.51
CA GLY A 228 -38.04 5.01 -3.58
C GLY A 228 -37.05 6.17 -3.77
N ALA A 229 -36.31 6.54 -2.71
CA ALA A 229 -35.28 7.58 -2.78
C ALA A 229 -34.16 7.28 -3.80
N LEU A 230 -33.91 6.00 -4.09
CA LEU A 230 -32.84 5.56 -4.99
C LEU A 230 -33.10 5.94 -6.45
N SER A 231 -34.34 6.26 -6.80
CA SER A 231 -34.73 6.69 -8.15
C SER A 231 -34.75 8.22 -8.31
N ILE A 232 -34.40 8.98 -7.26
CA ILE A 232 -34.46 10.44 -7.25
C ILE A 232 -33.07 11.03 -7.52
N TYR A 233 -33.02 11.98 -8.45
CA TYR A 233 -31.83 12.79 -8.74
C TYR A 233 -32.14 14.26 -8.48
N LEU A 234 -31.49 14.86 -7.49
CA LEU A 234 -31.68 16.27 -7.14
C LEU A 234 -30.79 17.13 -8.05
N THR A 235 -31.29 18.29 -8.44
CA THR A 235 -30.46 19.26 -9.17
C THR A 235 -29.51 19.99 -8.24
N ASP A 236 -28.41 20.53 -8.78
CA ASP A 236 -27.47 21.36 -7.99
C ASP A 236 -28.16 22.55 -7.32
N GLU A 237 -29.19 23.12 -7.97
CA GLU A 237 -29.99 24.20 -7.39
C GLU A 237 -30.81 23.72 -6.19
N GLN A 238 -31.41 22.53 -6.27
CA GLN A 238 -32.13 21.92 -5.16
C GLN A 238 -31.19 21.60 -3.99
N ILE A 239 -29.99 21.07 -4.26
CA ILE A 239 -28.97 20.82 -3.23
C ILE A 239 -28.52 22.13 -2.57
N ARG A 240 -28.20 23.16 -3.36
CA ARG A 240 -27.83 24.49 -2.82
C ARG A 240 -28.96 25.13 -2.02
N TYR A 241 -30.22 24.94 -2.43
CA TYR A 241 -31.38 25.41 -1.69
C TYR A 241 -31.52 24.70 -0.34
N LEU A 242 -31.35 23.37 -0.29
CA LEU A 242 -31.39 22.63 0.96
C LEU A 242 -30.20 22.98 1.88
N ASP A 243 -29.03 23.24 1.30
CA ASP A 243 -27.84 23.70 2.02
C ASP A 243 -28.04 25.09 2.65
N SER A 244 -28.85 25.97 2.05
CA SER A 244 -29.06 27.35 2.52
C SER A 244 -30.06 27.47 3.67
N ILE A 245 -30.78 26.39 4.00
CA ILE A 245 -31.73 26.38 5.13
C ILE A 245 -31.00 26.59 6.46
N LYS A 246 -29.72 26.22 6.54
CA LYS A 246 -28.90 26.42 7.71
C LYS A 246 -27.46 26.71 7.32
N ASP A 247 -26.92 27.79 7.88
CA ASP A 247 -25.52 28.16 7.70
C ASP A 247 -24.59 27.01 8.09
N PHE A 248 -23.64 26.73 7.21
CA PHE A 248 -22.63 25.71 7.44
C PHE A 248 -21.48 26.29 8.27
N ASP A 249 -21.29 25.77 9.48
CA ASP A 249 -20.15 26.12 10.32
C ASP A 249 -18.91 25.33 9.87
N LEU A 250 -18.02 26.02 9.15
CA LEU A 250 -16.75 25.48 8.67
C LEU A 250 -15.80 25.06 9.81
N GLY A 251 -15.91 25.62 11.03
CA GLY A 251 -15.04 25.30 12.17
C GLY A 251 -13.54 25.58 11.98
N PHE A 252 -12.78 25.60 13.07
CA PHE A 252 -11.31 25.71 13.03
C PHE A 252 -10.66 24.33 12.75
N PRO A 253 -9.61 24.24 11.91
CA PRO A 253 -8.90 25.33 11.24
C PRO A 253 -9.42 25.68 9.83
N LEU A 254 -10.45 25.03 9.30
CA LEU A 254 -10.90 25.25 7.91
C LEU A 254 -11.46 26.65 7.66
N ASN A 255 -12.10 27.26 8.66
CA ASN A 255 -12.53 28.66 8.62
C ASN A 255 -11.36 29.67 8.55
N PHE A 256 -10.13 29.21 8.77
CA PHE A 256 -8.90 30.00 8.75
C PHE A 256 -8.02 29.67 7.54
N ILE A 257 -7.86 28.38 7.21
CA ILE A 257 -6.95 27.90 6.16
C ILE A 257 -7.63 27.91 4.78
N GLY A 258 -8.93 27.62 4.71
CA GLY A 258 -9.67 27.39 3.45
C GLY A 258 -9.70 25.91 3.03
N ASP A 259 -10.38 25.61 1.91
CA ASP A 259 -10.48 24.25 1.36
C ASP A 259 -9.19 23.81 0.63
N ASP A 260 -9.05 22.50 0.39
CA ASP A 260 -7.92 21.93 -0.36
C ASP A 260 -7.93 22.42 -1.83
N PRO A 261 -6.85 23.06 -2.32
CA PRO A 261 -6.75 23.54 -3.70
C PRO A 261 -6.91 22.44 -4.75
N LYS A 262 -6.61 21.18 -4.41
CA LYS A 262 -6.81 20.03 -5.29
C LYS A 262 -8.28 19.68 -5.48
N GLU A 263 -9.16 20.06 -4.56
CA GLU A 263 -10.60 19.80 -4.65
C GLU A 263 -11.39 20.96 -5.28
N ILE A 264 -11.03 22.22 -4.99
CA ILE A 264 -11.77 23.40 -5.49
C ILE A 264 -11.09 24.14 -6.65
N GLY A 265 -9.85 23.80 -6.98
CA GLY A 265 -9.10 24.41 -8.08
C GLY A 265 -8.65 25.86 -7.83
N THR A 266 -8.75 26.37 -6.60
CA THR A 266 -8.32 27.72 -6.21
C THR A 266 -7.47 27.70 -4.92
N GLN A 267 -6.62 28.72 -4.74
CA GLN A 267 -5.66 28.81 -3.64
C GLN A 267 -6.35 29.01 -2.27
N PRO A 268 -5.80 28.51 -1.15
CA PRO A 268 -6.38 28.69 0.17
C PRO A 268 -6.30 30.16 0.63
N ARG A 269 -7.32 30.66 1.34
CA ARG A 269 -7.39 32.04 1.85
C ARG A 269 -6.16 32.46 2.66
N MET A 270 -5.54 31.52 3.38
CA MET A 270 -4.32 31.81 4.16
C MET A 270 -3.15 32.19 3.26
N MET A 271 -3.04 31.60 2.05
CA MET A 271 -2.00 31.98 1.09
C MET A 271 -2.28 33.34 0.48
N GLU A 272 -3.53 33.73 0.23
CA GLU A 272 -3.85 35.11 -0.18
C GLU A 272 -3.49 36.13 0.90
N ILE A 273 -3.83 35.86 2.17
CA ILE A 273 -3.51 36.74 3.31
C ILE A 273 -2.00 36.80 3.57
N LEU A 274 -1.28 35.68 3.45
CA LEU A 274 0.18 35.65 3.58
C LEU A 274 0.86 36.37 2.42
N THR A 275 0.32 36.31 1.20
CA THR A 275 0.85 37.06 0.04
C THR A 275 0.64 38.56 0.20
N VAL A 276 -0.52 38.98 0.75
CA VAL A 276 -0.81 40.38 1.08
C VAL A 276 0.02 40.87 2.28
N ASN A 277 0.25 40.02 3.29
CA ASN A 277 1.08 40.38 4.45
C ASN A 277 2.59 40.34 4.15
N LEU A 278 3.06 39.53 3.20
CA LEU A 278 4.46 39.56 2.76
C LEU A 278 4.78 40.90 2.07
N LEU A 279 3.83 41.46 1.32
CA LEU A 279 3.93 42.81 0.76
C LEU A 279 3.88 43.89 1.86
N ALA A 280 3.14 43.68 2.96
CA ALA A 280 3.09 44.60 4.09
C ALA A 280 4.32 44.51 5.03
N THR A 281 4.99 43.35 5.10
CA THR A 281 6.14 43.10 5.99
C THR A 281 7.45 43.66 5.42
N ILE A 282 7.51 43.94 4.12
CA ILE A 282 8.61 44.72 3.50
C ILE A 282 8.61 46.19 4.03
N PHE A 283 7.54 46.64 4.72
CA PHE A 283 7.39 48.00 5.24
C PHE A 283 7.00 48.10 6.73
N ASN A 284 7.57 47.29 7.66
CA ASN A 284 7.71 47.76 9.06
C ASN A 284 8.58 46.83 9.94
N PRO A 285 9.63 47.33 10.62
CA PRO A 285 10.43 46.54 11.55
C PRO A 285 9.99 46.83 12.98
N ARG A 286 9.15 45.96 13.57
CA ARG A 286 9.01 45.77 15.03
C ARG A 286 7.94 44.73 15.27
N LEU A 287 8.35 43.56 15.79
CA LEU A 287 7.70 42.79 16.88
C LEU A 287 8.21 41.35 16.83
N CYS A 288 9.34 41.12 17.50
CA CYS A 288 9.81 39.80 17.87
C CYS A 288 9.89 39.76 19.39
N ASN A 289 8.97 39.05 20.04
CA ASN A 289 9.17 38.35 21.32
C ASN A 289 7.84 37.83 21.87
N ARG A 290 7.74 36.50 22.01
CA ARG A 290 7.26 35.87 23.26
C ARG A 290 7.57 34.37 23.26
N GLN A 291 8.39 33.99 24.22
CA GLN A 291 8.66 32.62 24.66
C GLN A 291 7.42 32.01 25.33
N THR A 292 7.17 30.71 25.10
CA THR A 292 6.58 29.81 26.10
C THR A 292 7.21 28.42 25.97
N SER A 293 7.42 27.78 27.12
CA SER A 293 8.20 26.56 27.41
C SER A 293 7.40 25.25 27.26
N PRO A 294 7.99 24.09 26.89
CA PRO A 294 7.28 22.80 26.82
C PRO A 294 7.53 21.86 28.03
N SER A 295 6.56 20.97 28.26
CA SER A 295 6.54 19.88 29.25
C SER A 295 7.18 18.56 28.73
N HIS A 296 7.77 17.80 29.66
CA HIS A 296 8.78 16.73 29.50
C HIS A 296 8.25 15.29 29.25
N PRO A 297 7.84 14.92 28.02
CA PRO A 297 8.33 13.63 27.49
C PRO A 297 8.72 13.65 26.00
N ALA A 298 8.26 14.62 25.22
CA ALA A 298 8.60 14.75 23.79
C ALA A 298 10.01 15.31 23.57
N GLN A 299 10.48 16.16 24.49
CA GLN A 299 11.80 16.79 24.43
C GLN A 299 12.95 15.79 24.52
N THR A 300 12.80 14.68 25.26
CA THR A 300 13.89 13.70 25.43
C THR A 300 14.12 12.87 24.15
N LYS A 301 13.06 12.59 23.39
CA LYS A 301 13.17 11.89 22.08
C LYS A 301 13.76 12.80 20.99
N MET A 302 13.34 14.06 20.92
CA MET A 302 13.90 15.03 19.98
C MET A 302 15.36 15.40 20.31
N ALA A 303 15.71 15.56 21.59
CA ALA A 303 17.08 15.84 22.02
C ALA A 303 18.05 14.70 21.65
N GLN A 304 17.63 13.45 21.80
CA GLN A 304 18.45 12.27 21.48
C GLN A 304 18.69 12.07 19.98
N ALA A 305 17.80 12.53 19.10
CA ALA A 305 17.95 12.37 17.66
C ALA A 305 18.71 13.54 17.00
N HIS A 306 18.70 14.73 17.64
CA HIS A 306 19.62 15.82 17.29
C HIS A 306 21.10 15.41 17.48
N GLU A 307 21.43 14.68 18.56
CA GLU A 307 22.80 14.21 18.83
C GLU A 307 23.38 13.32 17.71
N LEU A 308 22.58 12.46 17.06
CA LEU A 308 23.06 11.60 15.97
C LEU A 308 23.48 12.40 14.74
N SER A 309 22.66 13.37 14.37
CA SER A 309 22.96 14.29 13.28
C SER A 309 24.19 15.13 13.59
N ASP A 310 24.39 15.49 14.85
CA ASP A 310 25.54 16.27 15.29
C ASP A 310 26.83 15.46 15.27
N ILE A 311 26.80 14.16 15.58
CA ILE A 311 27.96 13.26 15.39
C ILE A 311 28.41 13.26 13.93
N LEU A 312 27.49 13.14 12.98
CA LEU A 312 27.84 13.13 11.54
C LEU A 312 28.31 14.49 11.05
N LYS A 313 27.70 15.59 11.50
CA LYS A 313 28.12 16.96 11.16
C LYS A 313 29.54 17.24 11.67
N ASN A 314 29.86 16.82 12.89
CA ASN A 314 31.16 17.08 13.51
C ASN A 314 32.28 16.19 12.93
N ALA A 315 31.94 15.03 12.39
CA ALA A 315 32.90 14.09 11.83
C ALA A 315 33.21 14.31 10.33
N SER A 316 32.56 15.30 9.69
CA SER A 316 32.51 15.55 8.24
C SER A 316 33.62 14.88 7.41
N LEU A 317 33.22 14.02 6.47
CA LEU A 317 34.11 13.36 5.51
C LEU A 317 34.06 14.11 4.17
N ASP A 318 35.22 14.36 3.56
CA ASP A 318 35.29 14.83 2.17
C ASP A 318 34.86 13.69 1.24
N LEU A 319 33.76 13.89 0.51
CA LEU A 319 33.21 12.89 -0.40
C LEU A 319 33.85 12.92 -1.79
N SER A 320 34.69 13.91 -2.12
CA SER A 320 35.32 14.02 -3.45
C SER A 320 36.08 12.74 -3.88
N PRO A 321 36.87 12.08 -3.01
CA PRO A 321 37.51 10.80 -3.35
C PRO A 321 36.51 9.67 -3.62
N TYR A 322 35.35 9.72 -2.99
CA TYR A 322 34.27 8.75 -3.18
C TYR A 322 33.51 9.01 -4.48
N GLU A 323 33.37 10.26 -4.93
CA GLU A 323 32.83 10.56 -6.25
C GLU A 323 33.72 9.98 -7.36
N ASP A 324 35.04 10.04 -7.20
CA ASP A 324 35.98 9.41 -8.13
C ASP A 324 35.93 7.89 -8.06
N LEU A 325 35.70 7.33 -6.87
CA LEU A 325 35.50 5.90 -6.71
C LEU A 325 34.19 5.41 -7.34
N TYR A 326 33.10 6.18 -7.22
CA TYR A 326 31.85 5.92 -7.94
C TYR A 326 32.09 5.89 -9.44
N LYS A 327 32.73 6.93 -10.01
CA LYS A 327 33.06 6.98 -11.45
C LYS A 327 33.94 5.80 -11.88
N TYR A 328 34.86 5.36 -11.01
CA TYR A 328 35.68 4.18 -11.26
C TYR A 328 34.82 2.91 -11.35
N PHE A 329 33.95 2.65 -10.38
CA PHE A 329 33.08 1.48 -10.42
C PHE A 329 32.11 1.54 -11.61
N HIS A 330 31.51 2.70 -11.88
CA HIS A 330 30.63 2.93 -13.03
C HIS A 330 31.30 2.58 -14.37
N ALA A 331 32.57 2.96 -14.54
CA ALA A 331 33.35 2.71 -15.75
C ALA A 331 33.95 1.29 -15.82
N ASN A 332 33.96 0.54 -14.71
CA ASN A 332 34.51 -0.82 -14.63
C ASN A 332 33.48 -1.83 -14.07
N PRO A 333 32.28 -1.93 -14.67
CA PRO A 333 31.24 -2.83 -14.19
C PRO A 333 31.59 -4.29 -14.50
N GLU A 334 31.23 -5.21 -13.61
CA GLU A 334 31.42 -6.65 -13.78
C GLU A 334 30.10 -7.43 -13.64
N LEU A 335 29.87 -8.43 -14.50
CA LEU A 335 28.66 -9.24 -14.47
C LEU A 335 28.57 -10.08 -13.19
N SER A 336 27.34 -10.41 -12.80
CA SER A 336 27.05 -11.30 -11.67
C SER A 336 27.89 -12.59 -11.69
N ARG A 337 28.49 -12.93 -10.54
CA ARG A 337 29.48 -14.03 -10.31
C ARG A 337 30.87 -13.83 -10.92
N GLN A 338 31.14 -12.66 -11.50
CA GLN A 338 32.40 -12.34 -12.15
C GLN A 338 33.04 -11.05 -11.60
N GLU A 339 32.60 -10.58 -10.43
CA GLU A 339 32.91 -9.28 -9.80
C GLU A 339 34.30 -9.25 -9.13
N LYS A 340 35.30 -9.83 -9.78
CA LYS A 340 36.64 -10.02 -9.22
C LYS A 340 37.33 -8.69 -8.95
N SER A 341 37.44 -7.84 -9.96
CA SER A 341 38.19 -6.58 -9.89
C SER A 341 37.51 -5.61 -8.93
N THR A 342 36.17 -5.61 -8.93
CA THR A 342 35.32 -4.86 -8.02
C THR A 342 35.59 -5.26 -6.58
N SER A 343 35.52 -6.57 -6.28
CA SER A 343 35.80 -7.10 -4.94
C SER A 343 37.23 -6.80 -4.46
N GLU A 344 38.23 -6.97 -5.34
CA GLU A 344 39.63 -6.63 -5.03
C GLU A 344 39.83 -5.14 -4.72
N LYS A 345 39.15 -4.25 -5.45
CA LYS A 345 39.19 -2.80 -5.22
C LYS A 345 38.56 -2.41 -3.89
N ILE A 346 37.39 -3.00 -3.56
CA ILE A 346 36.71 -2.81 -2.27
C ILE A 346 37.61 -3.29 -1.13
N ALA A 347 38.21 -4.47 -1.25
CA ALA A 347 39.13 -5.02 -0.25
C ALA A 347 40.33 -4.10 0.00
N ALA A 348 40.94 -3.59 -1.08
CA ALA A 348 42.07 -2.67 -1.00
C ALA A 348 41.68 -1.36 -0.30
N HIS A 349 40.49 -0.82 -0.60
CA HIS A 349 39.98 0.40 0.04
C HIS A 349 39.76 0.19 1.55
N LEU A 350 39.01 -0.85 1.95
CA LEU A 350 38.77 -1.14 3.37
C LEU A 350 40.08 -1.42 4.13
N SER A 351 41.04 -2.10 3.49
CA SER A 351 42.34 -2.36 4.10
C SER A 351 43.12 -1.08 4.35
N ALA A 352 42.96 -0.06 3.52
CA ALA A 352 43.63 1.23 3.68
C ALA A 352 43.12 2.01 4.91
N LEU A 353 41.87 1.79 5.33
CA LEU A 353 41.29 2.38 6.55
C LEU A 353 41.93 1.83 7.84
N LYS A 354 42.56 0.64 7.79
CA LYS A 354 43.22 -0.03 8.93
C LYS A 354 42.33 -0.23 10.17
N ALA A 355 41.01 -0.19 9.99
CA ALA A 355 40.04 -0.34 11.06
C ALA A 355 39.36 -1.72 11.05
N TYR A 356 39.20 -2.32 9.87
CA TYR A 356 38.38 -3.53 9.66
C TYR A 356 39.21 -4.81 9.58
N GLU A 357 38.69 -5.88 10.20
CA GLU A 357 39.07 -7.26 9.90
C GLU A 357 38.33 -7.68 8.61
N ILE A 358 39.08 -8.03 7.56
CA ILE A 358 38.51 -8.25 6.22
C ILE A 358 38.46 -9.75 5.91
N HIS A 359 37.30 -10.22 5.50
CA HIS A 359 37.05 -11.56 5.00
C HIS A 359 36.63 -11.47 3.53
N THR A 360 37.39 -12.10 2.65
CA THR A 360 37.10 -12.15 1.20
C THR A 360 36.72 -13.56 0.77
N ASN A 361 36.25 -13.67 -0.48
CA ASN A 361 35.89 -14.93 -1.10
C ASN A 361 34.81 -15.70 -0.34
N ILE A 362 33.74 -15.01 0.07
CA ILE A 362 32.57 -15.63 0.69
C ILE A 362 31.49 -15.78 -0.38
N GLY A 363 31.09 -17.01 -0.69
CA GLY A 363 30.02 -17.27 -1.67
C GLY A 363 30.34 -16.81 -3.09
N GLY A 364 31.61 -16.86 -3.49
CA GLY A 364 32.10 -16.23 -4.73
C GLY A 364 32.99 -15.04 -4.39
N TYR A 365 32.71 -13.86 -4.94
CA TYR A 365 33.48 -12.64 -4.69
C TYR A 365 33.01 -11.82 -3.49
N GLY A 366 32.12 -12.37 -2.66
CA GLY A 366 31.59 -11.66 -1.49
C GLY A 366 32.66 -11.32 -0.48
N LEU A 367 32.49 -10.14 0.12
CA LEU A 367 33.47 -9.52 1.00
C LEU A 367 32.79 -8.94 2.23
N VAL A 368 33.44 -9.06 3.39
CA VAL A 368 32.97 -8.47 4.65
C VAL A 368 34.10 -7.78 5.38
N GLY A 369 33.87 -6.57 5.88
CA GLY A 369 34.70 -5.90 6.88
C GLY A 369 34.03 -5.90 8.25
N VAL A 370 34.75 -6.32 9.31
CA VAL A 370 34.27 -6.34 10.70
C VAL A 370 35.06 -5.34 11.55
N LEU A 371 34.37 -4.40 12.19
CA LEU A 371 34.94 -3.39 13.09
C LEU A 371 34.36 -3.56 14.49
N LYS A 372 35.18 -4.02 15.43
CA LYS A 372 34.81 -4.16 16.86
C LYS A 372 35.19 -2.91 17.63
N ASN A 373 34.29 -2.44 18.48
CA ASN A 373 34.45 -1.19 19.25
C ASN A 373 33.80 -1.31 20.64
N GLY A 374 34.33 -2.20 21.47
CA GLY A 374 33.80 -2.47 22.81
C GLY A 374 32.57 -3.38 22.81
N VAL A 375 31.90 -3.46 23.96
CA VAL A 375 30.73 -4.32 24.17
C VAL A 375 29.47 -3.61 23.71
N GLY A 376 28.64 -4.28 22.92
CA GLY A 376 27.40 -3.71 22.43
C GLY A 376 26.73 -4.56 21.36
N LYS A 377 25.79 -3.95 20.64
CA LYS A 377 25.07 -4.56 19.53
C LYS A 377 25.97 -4.80 18.32
N THR A 378 25.59 -5.75 17.47
CA THR A 378 26.24 -6.01 16.19
C THR A 378 25.32 -5.59 15.04
N ILE A 379 25.77 -4.67 14.19
CA ILE A 379 24.99 -4.17 13.05
C ILE A 379 25.66 -4.60 11.75
N LEU A 380 24.87 -5.12 10.80
CA LEU A 380 25.31 -5.39 9.43
C LEU A 380 24.70 -4.36 8.48
N LEU A 381 25.56 -3.70 7.70
CA LEU A 381 25.20 -2.83 6.58
C LEU A 381 25.60 -3.52 5.27
N ARG A 382 24.68 -3.65 4.30
CA ARG A 382 24.90 -4.34 3.03
C ARG A 382 24.90 -3.38 1.84
N ALA A 383 25.82 -3.62 0.90
CA ALA A 383 25.78 -3.16 -0.49
C ALA A 383 25.96 -4.36 -1.42
N ASP A 384 25.19 -4.43 -2.50
CA ASP A 384 25.46 -5.29 -3.66
C ASP A 384 26.56 -4.67 -4.54
N MET A 385 27.09 -5.45 -5.49
CA MET A 385 28.22 -4.98 -6.31
C MET A 385 28.21 -5.40 -7.79
N ASP A 386 27.30 -6.27 -8.21
CA ASP A 386 27.26 -6.74 -9.60
C ASP A 386 26.61 -5.73 -10.56
N ALA A 387 26.91 -5.88 -11.84
CA ALA A 387 26.36 -5.07 -12.93
C ALA A 387 25.53 -5.93 -13.91
N LEU A 388 24.90 -5.26 -14.88
CA LEU A 388 23.97 -5.86 -15.82
C LEU A 388 24.54 -5.93 -17.25
N PRO A 389 24.10 -6.91 -18.09
CA PRO A 389 24.49 -7.02 -19.50
C PRO A 389 23.73 -6.00 -20.38
N VAL A 390 23.89 -4.71 -20.07
CA VAL A 390 23.24 -3.57 -20.74
C VAL A 390 24.30 -2.70 -21.40
N LYS A 391 24.01 -2.26 -22.63
CA LYS A 391 24.84 -1.25 -23.30
C LYS A 391 24.52 0.13 -22.74
N GLU A 392 25.49 0.78 -22.14
CA GLU A 392 25.30 2.14 -21.64
C GLU A 392 25.16 3.16 -22.77
N LEU A 393 24.16 4.03 -22.65
CA LEU A 393 23.82 5.09 -23.61
C LEU A 393 23.66 6.47 -22.94
N THR A 394 24.14 6.61 -21.71
CA THR A 394 24.03 7.84 -20.89
C THR A 394 24.80 9.03 -21.50
N GLY A 395 25.89 8.76 -22.21
CA GLY A 395 26.80 9.78 -22.74
C GLY A 395 27.68 10.43 -21.67
N LEU A 396 27.73 9.89 -20.45
CA LEU A 396 28.55 10.40 -19.36
C LEU A 396 30.05 10.28 -19.70
N PRO A 397 30.91 11.20 -19.21
CA PRO A 397 32.35 11.12 -19.43
C PRO A 397 33.01 9.85 -18.86
N TYR A 398 32.33 9.18 -17.93
CA TYR A 398 32.74 7.95 -17.25
C TYR A 398 31.82 6.76 -17.59
N ALA A 399 31.06 6.83 -18.69
CA ALA A 399 30.24 5.73 -19.16
C ALA A 399 31.08 4.47 -19.44
N SER A 400 30.54 3.31 -19.09
CA SER A 400 31.16 2.02 -19.35
C SER A 400 31.32 1.77 -20.85
N SER A 401 32.48 1.21 -21.20
CA SER A 401 32.76 0.62 -22.51
C SER A 401 33.14 -0.86 -22.41
N ILE A 402 32.97 -1.46 -21.23
CA ILE A 402 33.37 -2.83 -20.92
C ILE A 402 32.41 -3.83 -21.59
N THR A 403 32.98 -4.91 -22.14
CA THR A 403 32.25 -6.11 -22.53
C THR A 403 32.78 -7.31 -21.74
N MET A 404 31.90 -8.25 -21.44
CA MET A 404 32.23 -9.51 -20.77
C MET A 404 31.43 -10.67 -21.37
N SER A 405 32.00 -11.86 -21.33
CA SER A 405 31.28 -13.09 -21.65
C SER A 405 30.28 -13.42 -20.54
N ASP A 406 29.02 -13.64 -20.91
CA ASP A 406 27.99 -14.15 -19.99
C ASP A 406 28.20 -15.65 -19.67
N ALA A 407 27.29 -16.22 -18.87
CA ALA A 407 27.37 -17.63 -18.45
C ALA A 407 27.27 -18.62 -19.63
N GLU A 408 26.74 -18.17 -20.76
CA GLU A 408 26.59 -18.93 -22.00
C GLU A 408 27.76 -18.69 -22.96
N GLY A 409 28.76 -17.88 -22.57
CA GLY A 409 29.94 -17.55 -23.36
C GLY A 409 29.68 -16.52 -24.46
N VAL A 410 28.58 -15.77 -24.37
CA VAL A 410 28.24 -14.72 -25.32
C VAL A 410 28.76 -13.40 -24.79
N GLU A 411 29.53 -12.68 -25.61
CA GLU A 411 29.99 -11.33 -25.27
C GLU A 411 28.81 -10.35 -25.17
N LYS A 412 28.72 -9.65 -24.03
CA LYS A 412 27.72 -8.62 -23.73
C LYS A 412 28.39 -7.34 -23.26
N PRO A 413 27.88 -6.16 -23.65
CA PRO A 413 28.26 -4.92 -22.99
C PRO A 413 27.75 -4.91 -21.54
N VAL A 414 28.47 -4.26 -20.65
CA VAL A 414 28.19 -4.27 -19.20
C VAL A 414 28.01 -2.85 -18.67
N MET A 415 27.01 -2.63 -17.83
CA MET A 415 26.67 -1.33 -17.23
C MET A 415 26.12 -1.52 -15.81
N HIS A 416 26.45 -0.62 -14.87
CA HIS A 416 25.75 -0.50 -13.59
C HIS A 416 24.36 0.15 -13.77
N ALA A 417 23.48 -0.52 -14.52
CA ALA A 417 22.13 -0.02 -14.81
C ALA A 417 21.17 -0.11 -13.60
N CYS A 418 21.60 -0.63 -12.46
CA CYS A 418 20.82 -0.70 -11.22
C CYS A 418 21.39 0.17 -10.07
N GLY A 419 22.59 0.76 -10.24
CA GLY A 419 23.20 1.67 -9.27
C GLY A 419 24.01 1.01 -8.15
N HIS A 420 24.44 -0.25 -8.33
CA HIS A 420 25.21 -0.98 -7.31
C HIS A 420 26.58 -0.32 -7.05
N ASP A 421 27.17 0.36 -8.03
CA ASP A 421 28.31 1.25 -7.87
C ASP A 421 28.07 2.40 -6.86
N MET A 422 26.88 3.00 -6.86
CA MET A 422 26.46 3.97 -5.85
C MET A 422 26.34 3.31 -4.47
N HIS A 423 25.83 2.08 -4.39
CA HIS A 423 25.69 1.35 -3.13
C HIS A 423 27.05 1.01 -2.51
N ILE A 424 27.98 0.45 -3.31
CA ILE A 424 29.37 0.18 -2.91
C ILE A 424 29.99 1.46 -2.34
N THR A 425 29.89 2.55 -3.10
CA THR A 425 30.55 3.81 -2.75
C THR A 425 29.98 4.43 -1.48
N CYS A 426 28.65 4.42 -1.33
CA CYS A 426 28.00 4.89 -0.10
C CYS A 426 28.42 4.05 1.11
N LEU A 427 28.52 2.73 0.96
CA LEU A 427 28.93 1.87 2.08
C LEU A 427 30.40 2.04 2.46
N LEU A 428 31.30 2.24 1.49
CA LEU A 428 32.71 2.54 1.77
C LEU A 428 32.87 3.88 2.51
N ALA A 429 32.17 4.93 2.08
CA ALA A 429 32.19 6.22 2.77
C ALA A 429 31.57 6.14 4.17
N ALA A 430 30.46 5.41 4.34
CA ALA A 430 29.88 5.16 5.65
C ALA A 430 30.83 4.36 6.55
N ALA A 431 31.57 3.39 6.00
CA ALA A 431 32.56 2.60 6.73
C ALA A 431 33.71 3.48 7.25
N GLU A 432 34.24 4.41 6.45
CA GLU A 432 35.25 5.37 6.91
C GLU A 432 34.68 6.32 7.97
N LEU A 433 33.49 6.88 7.75
CA LEU A 433 32.89 7.82 8.69
C LEU A 433 32.60 7.18 10.06
N LEU A 434 32.09 5.94 10.08
CA LEU A 434 31.85 5.19 11.31
C LEU A 434 33.15 4.75 12.00
N ALA A 435 34.21 4.47 11.24
CA ALA A 435 35.54 4.22 11.81
C ALA A 435 36.14 5.49 12.45
N ASN A 436 35.99 6.65 11.81
CA ASN A 436 36.47 7.93 12.36
C ASN A 436 35.69 8.40 13.60
N THR A 437 34.49 7.84 13.81
CA THR A 437 33.60 8.18 14.94
C THR A 437 33.50 7.11 16.02
N GLN A 438 34.45 6.16 16.09
CA GLN A 438 34.46 5.09 17.11
C GLN A 438 34.32 5.58 18.56
N HIS A 439 34.72 6.81 18.86
CA HIS A 439 34.55 7.40 20.19
C HIS A 439 33.06 7.56 20.59
N ALA A 440 32.15 7.77 19.62
CA ALA A 440 30.74 8.08 19.83
C ALA A 440 29.80 6.86 19.91
N TRP A 441 30.29 5.65 19.63
CA TRP A 441 29.48 4.44 19.59
C TRP A 441 30.21 3.22 20.19
N SER A 442 29.48 2.16 20.57
CA SER A 442 30.04 0.90 21.08
C SER A 442 29.28 -0.32 20.55
N GLY A 443 30.01 -1.40 20.28
CA GLY A 443 29.49 -2.64 19.71
C GLY A 443 30.33 -3.13 18.55
N THR A 444 29.71 -3.74 17.54
CA THR A 444 30.38 -4.24 16.34
C THR A 444 29.65 -3.76 15.08
N LEU A 445 30.40 -3.24 14.13
CA LEU A 445 29.91 -2.90 12.80
C LEU A 445 30.43 -3.91 11.78
N ILE A 446 29.54 -4.40 10.92
CA ILE A 446 29.82 -5.30 9.81
C ILE A 446 29.42 -4.57 8.52
N VAL A 447 30.34 -4.40 7.60
CA VAL A 447 30.07 -3.89 6.25
C VAL A 447 30.21 -5.03 5.25
N LEU A 448 29.13 -5.39 4.58
CA LEU A 448 29.03 -6.54 3.69
C LEU A 448 28.84 -6.08 2.24
N PHE A 449 29.69 -6.57 1.35
CA PHE A 449 29.64 -6.34 -0.09
C PHE A 449 29.29 -7.65 -0.79
N GLN A 450 28.12 -7.69 -1.42
CA GLN A 450 27.47 -8.90 -1.92
C GLN A 450 27.57 -9.01 -3.45
N PRO A 451 28.06 -10.14 -4.01
CA PRO A 451 28.01 -10.43 -5.44
C PRO A 451 26.59 -10.84 -5.86
N ASP A 452 26.36 -11.03 -7.16
CA ASP A 452 25.27 -11.83 -7.75
C ASP A 452 23.86 -11.49 -7.22
N GLU A 453 23.56 -10.21 -6.96
CA GLU A 453 22.22 -9.76 -6.58
C GLU A 453 21.25 -9.93 -7.74
N GLU A 454 21.65 -9.54 -8.96
CA GLU A 454 20.73 -9.43 -10.11
C GLU A 454 20.12 -10.79 -10.51
N ARG A 455 20.83 -11.89 -10.20
CA ARG A 455 20.35 -13.26 -10.41
C ARG A 455 19.68 -13.86 -9.17
N GLY A 456 19.81 -13.22 -8.01
CA GLY A 456 19.22 -13.58 -6.72
C GLY A 456 19.94 -14.73 -6.03
N GLY A 457 21.20 -14.94 -6.38
CA GLY A 457 22.01 -16.03 -5.86
C GLY A 457 23.02 -15.58 -4.80
N GLY A 458 23.38 -14.30 -4.80
CA GLY A 458 24.47 -13.74 -4.03
C GLY A 458 24.36 -13.95 -2.53
N ALA A 459 23.28 -13.46 -1.94
CA ALA A 459 23.06 -13.53 -0.51
C ALA A 459 23.03 -14.99 -0.02
N GLN A 460 22.35 -15.87 -0.76
CA GLN A 460 22.27 -17.30 -0.43
C GLN A 460 23.64 -17.98 -0.56
N ALA A 461 24.39 -17.70 -1.62
CA ALA A 461 25.73 -18.26 -1.83
C ALA A 461 26.69 -17.87 -0.69
N MET A 462 26.60 -16.64 -0.20
CA MET A 462 27.40 -16.21 0.97
C MET A 462 27.00 -16.98 2.24
N VAL A 463 25.70 -17.13 2.50
CA VAL A 463 25.17 -17.89 3.64
C VAL A 463 25.61 -19.36 3.58
N ASP A 464 25.49 -19.99 2.41
CA ASP A 464 25.84 -21.39 2.17
C ASP A 464 27.36 -21.63 2.30
N ASP A 465 28.18 -20.65 1.92
CA ASP A 465 29.64 -20.65 2.13
C ASP A 465 30.07 -20.25 3.56
N GLY A 466 29.13 -20.33 4.51
CA GLY A 466 29.40 -20.21 5.93
C GLY A 466 29.70 -18.78 6.39
N LEU A 467 29.09 -17.76 5.77
CA LEU A 467 29.19 -16.34 6.18
C LEU A 467 29.25 -16.18 7.72
N TYR A 468 28.23 -16.67 8.42
CA TYR A 468 28.09 -16.52 9.87
C TYR A 468 28.95 -17.48 10.72
N SER A 469 29.76 -18.30 10.07
CA SER A 469 30.86 -19.02 10.74
C SER A 469 32.16 -18.21 10.69
N LYS A 470 32.28 -17.29 9.73
CA LYS A 470 33.44 -16.42 9.52
C LYS A 470 33.30 -15.07 10.25
N ILE A 471 32.08 -14.57 10.43
CA ILE A 471 31.79 -13.28 11.06
C ILE A 471 30.78 -13.41 12.21
N PRO A 472 30.70 -12.44 13.15
CA PRO A 472 29.65 -12.42 14.17
C PRO A 472 28.24 -12.37 13.57
N VAL A 473 27.28 -13.04 14.20
CA VAL A 473 25.87 -12.92 13.83
C VAL A 473 25.36 -11.54 14.25
N PRO A 474 24.80 -10.73 13.32
CA PRO A 474 24.30 -9.41 13.66
C PRO A 474 23.01 -9.47 14.49
N ASP A 475 22.78 -8.46 15.32
CA ASP A 475 21.49 -8.17 15.95
C ASP A 475 20.51 -7.54 14.94
N TYR A 476 21.02 -6.79 13.95
CA TYR A 476 20.22 -6.12 12.92
C TYR A 476 20.93 -6.10 11.57
N CYS A 477 20.16 -6.24 10.49
CA CYS A 477 20.66 -6.22 9.11
C CYS A 477 20.00 -5.09 8.32
N PHE A 478 20.81 -4.21 7.72
CA PHE A 478 20.34 -3.03 6.99
C PHE A 478 20.87 -2.98 5.56
N GLY A 479 20.06 -2.47 4.65
CA GLY A 479 20.41 -2.28 3.24
C GLY A 479 19.67 -1.10 2.64
N GLN A 480 20.14 -0.63 1.50
CA GLN A 480 19.49 0.46 0.77
C GLN A 480 19.63 0.26 -0.73
N HIS A 481 18.72 0.88 -1.49
CA HIS A 481 18.77 0.82 -2.96
C HIS A 481 18.43 2.17 -3.59
N VAL A 482 19.22 2.60 -4.59
CA VAL A 482 18.95 3.80 -5.36
C VAL A 482 17.81 3.56 -6.32
N MET A 483 16.79 4.40 -6.23
CA MET A 483 15.56 4.28 -7.00
C MET A 483 15.26 5.57 -7.76
N ARG A 484 14.28 5.46 -8.65
CA ARG A 484 13.67 6.59 -9.36
C ARG A 484 12.89 7.50 -8.41
N MET A 485 13.62 8.20 -7.54
CA MET A 485 13.13 9.20 -6.58
C MET A 485 14.03 10.43 -6.65
N ARG A 486 13.52 11.58 -6.20
CA ARG A 486 14.26 12.85 -6.16
C ARG A 486 15.57 12.70 -5.38
N ALA A 487 16.70 13.11 -5.95
CA ALA A 487 17.98 13.00 -5.29
C ALA A 487 17.99 13.72 -3.94
N GLY A 488 18.65 13.09 -2.95
CA GLY A 488 18.71 13.59 -1.58
C GLY A 488 17.52 13.19 -0.69
N THR A 489 16.59 12.38 -1.20
CA THR A 489 15.46 11.85 -0.43
C THR A 489 15.66 10.38 -0.04
N ILE A 490 15.06 9.97 1.08
CA ILE A 490 15.06 8.61 1.60
C ILE A 490 13.59 8.15 1.76
N GLY A 491 13.29 6.93 1.36
CA GLY A 491 11.96 6.33 1.46
C GLY A 491 12.00 4.96 2.12
N SER A 492 11.17 4.72 3.12
CA SER A 492 11.05 3.41 3.77
C SER A 492 9.59 3.10 4.08
N ARG A 493 9.33 1.90 4.57
CA ARG A 493 8.04 1.54 5.15
C ARG A 493 8.15 0.37 6.12
N PRO A 494 7.27 0.25 7.13
CA PRO A 494 7.14 -0.97 7.90
C PRO A 494 6.50 -2.09 7.07
N GLY A 495 6.91 -3.33 7.30
CA GLY A 495 6.39 -4.47 6.56
C GLY A 495 7.02 -4.63 5.17
N THR A 496 6.31 -5.29 4.25
CA THR A 496 6.82 -5.60 2.91
C THR A 496 7.07 -4.35 2.07
N ILE A 497 8.34 -4.05 1.77
CA ILE A 497 8.78 -2.94 0.91
C ILE A 497 9.00 -3.37 -0.55
N MET A 498 9.42 -4.62 -0.79
CA MET A 498 9.61 -5.21 -2.12
C MET A 498 8.95 -6.59 -2.22
N ALA A 499 8.41 -6.89 -3.40
CA ALA A 499 7.78 -8.17 -3.68
C ALA A 499 8.82 -9.30 -3.82
N ALA A 500 8.41 -10.53 -3.49
CA ALA A 500 9.15 -11.73 -3.87
C ALA A 500 9.03 -11.96 -5.38
N ALA A 501 10.08 -12.54 -5.96
CA ALA A 501 10.10 -12.97 -7.35
C ALA A 501 10.74 -14.33 -7.51
N ASP A 502 10.12 -15.17 -8.31
CA ASP A 502 10.65 -16.48 -8.62
C ASP A 502 10.53 -16.71 -10.12
N SER A 503 11.53 -17.35 -10.69
CA SER A 503 11.48 -17.81 -12.06
C SER A 503 11.94 -19.26 -12.14
N MET A 504 11.35 -20.01 -13.06
CA MET A 504 11.74 -21.39 -13.32
C MET A 504 11.52 -21.75 -14.78
N LYS A 505 12.27 -22.75 -15.24
CA LYS A 505 11.99 -23.45 -16.48
C LYS A 505 11.27 -24.76 -16.17
N VAL A 506 10.22 -25.04 -16.94
CA VAL A 506 9.49 -26.31 -16.90
C VAL A 506 9.69 -27.00 -18.24
N THR A 507 10.35 -28.15 -18.23
CA THR A 507 10.50 -29.00 -19.41
C THR A 507 9.48 -30.12 -19.36
N VAL A 508 8.66 -30.23 -20.41
CA VAL A 508 7.68 -31.31 -20.58
C VAL A 508 8.04 -32.17 -21.79
N PHE A 509 7.70 -33.46 -21.73
CA PHE A 509 8.12 -34.43 -22.73
C PHE A 509 6.95 -34.97 -23.53
N GLY A 510 7.22 -35.32 -24.78
CA GLY A 510 6.32 -35.97 -25.69
C GLY A 510 7.02 -37.13 -26.41
N ARG A 511 6.42 -37.56 -27.51
CA ARG A 511 6.98 -38.55 -28.42
C ARG A 511 6.89 -37.97 -29.83
N GLY A 512 8.02 -37.52 -30.35
CA GLY A 512 8.08 -36.88 -31.66
C GLY A 512 7.76 -37.82 -32.82
N GLY A 513 7.48 -37.25 -33.99
CA GLY A 513 7.12 -38.00 -35.20
C GLY A 513 6.71 -37.09 -36.36
N HIS A 514 6.26 -37.70 -37.45
CA HIS A 514 5.78 -36.97 -38.62
C HIS A 514 4.42 -36.31 -38.31
N GLY A 515 4.27 -35.02 -38.63
CA GLY A 515 3.04 -34.26 -38.37
C GLY A 515 1.76 -34.76 -39.04
N SER A 516 1.85 -35.65 -40.03
CA SER A 516 0.70 -36.31 -40.66
C SER A 516 0.22 -37.56 -39.90
N LEU A 517 0.97 -38.01 -38.89
CA LEU A 517 0.68 -39.20 -38.09
C LEU A 517 0.54 -38.88 -36.59
N PRO A 518 -0.29 -37.89 -36.19
CA PRO A 518 -0.34 -37.44 -34.80
C PRO A 518 -0.79 -38.55 -33.82
N HIS A 519 -1.60 -39.50 -34.27
CA HIS A 519 -2.07 -40.64 -33.47
C HIS A 519 -0.95 -41.60 -32.99
N GLN A 520 0.27 -41.48 -33.55
CA GLN A 520 1.44 -42.27 -33.13
C GLN A 520 2.38 -41.48 -32.20
N THR A 521 2.06 -40.21 -31.95
CA THR A 521 2.87 -39.26 -31.19
C THR A 521 2.23 -38.88 -29.87
N VAL A 522 3.00 -38.19 -29.03
CA VAL A 522 2.48 -37.39 -27.91
C VAL A 522 3.01 -35.99 -28.14
N ASP A 523 2.13 -35.05 -28.45
CA ASP A 523 2.52 -33.70 -28.88
C ASP A 523 2.82 -32.79 -27.67
N PRO A 524 4.11 -32.43 -27.42
CA PRO A 524 4.46 -31.57 -26.30
C PRO A 524 4.08 -30.10 -26.54
N ALA A 525 3.87 -29.66 -27.79
CA ALA A 525 3.43 -28.30 -28.08
C ALA A 525 1.97 -28.10 -27.64
N LEU A 526 1.10 -29.07 -27.95
CA LEU A 526 -0.29 -29.08 -27.48
C LEU A 526 -0.37 -29.18 -25.95
N LEU A 527 0.43 -30.06 -25.33
CA LEU A 527 0.56 -30.16 -23.87
C LEU A 527 0.98 -28.82 -23.25
N ALA A 528 2.03 -28.18 -23.77
CA ALA A 528 2.50 -26.90 -23.25
C ALA A 528 1.44 -25.80 -23.36
N ALA A 529 0.69 -25.75 -24.46
CA ALA A 529 -0.42 -24.79 -24.63
C ALA A 529 -1.51 -24.99 -23.57
N HIS A 530 -1.90 -26.23 -23.27
CA HIS A 530 -2.87 -26.52 -22.22
C HIS A 530 -2.36 -26.13 -20.83
N ILE A 531 -1.08 -26.37 -20.54
CA ILE A 531 -0.45 -25.89 -19.31
C ILE A 531 -0.56 -24.37 -19.19
N VAL A 532 -0.18 -23.62 -20.23
CA VAL A 532 -0.25 -22.14 -20.22
C VAL A 532 -1.66 -21.66 -19.90
N VAL A 533 -2.68 -22.21 -20.56
CA VAL A 533 -4.08 -21.84 -20.32
C VAL A 533 -4.50 -22.19 -18.89
N ARG A 534 -4.11 -23.36 -18.38
CA ARG A 534 -4.49 -23.82 -17.05
C ARG A 534 -3.81 -23.01 -15.94
N LEU A 535 -2.56 -22.60 -16.11
CA LEU A 535 -1.80 -21.80 -15.14
C LEU A 535 -2.52 -20.47 -14.80
N GLN A 536 -3.32 -19.92 -15.73
CA GLN A 536 -4.09 -18.69 -15.47
C GLN A 536 -5.16 -18.88 -14.38
N SER A 537 -5.56 -20.11 -14.08
CA SER A 537 -6.48 -20.42 -12.99
C SER A 537 -5.89 -20.20 -11.61
N ILE A 538 -4.55 -20.20 -11.46
CA ILE A 538 -3.87 -19.97 -10.18
C ILE A 538 -4.26 -18.60 -9.63
N VAL A 539 -3.89 -17.52 -10.34
CA VAL A 539 -4.18 -16.16 -9.91
C VAL A 539 -5.68 -15.89 -9.92
N SER A 540 -6.37 -16.31 -10.98
CA SER A 540 -7.78 -15.94 -11.12
C SER A 540 -8.70 -16.64 -10.13
N ARG A 541 -8.43 -17.90 -9.73
CA ARG A 541 -9.35 -18.73 -8.92
C ARG A 541 -8.77 -19.21 -7.60
N GLU A 542 -7.45 -19.30 -7.45
CA GLU A 542 -6.84 -19.88 -6.25
C GLU A 542 -6.22 -18.82 -5.33
N ILE A 543 -5.81 -17.65 -5.83
CA ILE A 543 -5.25 -16.57 -5.00
C ILE A 543 -6.36 -15.67 -4.47
N ASP A 544 -6.25 -15.26 -3.20
CA ASP A 544 -7.17 -14.29 -2.59
C ASP A 544 -7.14 -12.99 -3.41
N PRO A 545 -8.28 -12.44 -3.85
CA PRO A 545 -8.32 -11.21 -4.63
C PRO A 545 -7.71 -9.97 -3.94
N THR A 546 -7.53 -10.01 -2.62
CA THR A 546 -6.87 -8.96 -1.83
C THR A 546 -5.34 -9.11 -1.78
N ASP A 547 -4.81 -10.25 -2.22
CA ASP A 547 -3.38 -10.53 -2.24
C ASP A 547 -2.77 -10.30 -3.63
N LEU A 548 -1.47 -10.02 -3.67
CA LEU A 548 -0.74 -9.91 -4.92
C LEU A 548 -0.23 -11.29 -5.33
N GLY A 549 -0.72 -11.79 -6.46
CA GLY A 549 -0.16 -12.94 -7.17
C GLY A 549 -0.10 -12.67 -8.66
N VAL A 550 1.08 -12.83 -9.25
CA VAL A 550 1.27 -12.77 -10.71
C VAL A 550 1.90 -14.08 -11.14
N VAL A 551 1.41 -14.70 -12.21
CA VAL A 551 2.05 -15.85 -12.86
C VAL A 551 2.12 -15.55 -14.35
N THR A 552 3.32 -15.39 -14.85
CA THR A 552 3.63 -15.03 -16.24
C THR A 552 4.35 -16.19 -16.91
N VAL A 553 3.91 -16.55 -18.11
CA VAL A 553 4.66 -17.42 -19.01
C VAL A 553 5.49 -16.52 -19.92
N GLY A 554 6.77 -16.35 -19.58
CA GLY A 554 7.69 -15.45 -20.29
C GLY A 554 8.24 -16.06 -21.58
N SER A 555 8.25 -17.39 -21.70
CA SER A 555 8.66 -18.08 -22.92
C SER A 555 7.98 -19.45 -23.06
N LEU A 556 7.76 -19.86 -24.31
CA LEU A 556 7.32 -21.20 -24.68
C LEU A 556 8.03 -21.62 -25.96
N GLN A 557 8.75 -22.72 -25.93
CA GLN A 557 9.52 -23.23 -27.08
C GLN A 557 9.20 -24.71 -27.30
N ALA A 558 8.78 -25.08 -28.51
CA ALA A 558 8.51 -26.46 -28.91
C ALA A 558 8.75 -26.63 -30.42
N GLY A 559 9.57 -27.61 -30.80
CA GLY A 559 9.86 -27.93 -32.21
C GLY A 559 10.70 -26.88 -32.95
N GLN A 560 11.01 -27.19 -34.21
CA GLN A 560 11.79 -26.33 -35.12
C GLN A 560 11.27 -26.35 -36.57
N THR A 561 10.60 -27.42 -36.99
CA THR A 561 10.13 -27.63 -38.38
C THR A 561 8.64 -27.94 -38.38
N GLU A 562 7.89 -27.33 -39.31
CA GLU A 562 6.43 -27.34 -39.35
C GLU A 562 5.78 -28.72 -39.55
N ASN A 563 6.50 -29.66 -40.19
CA ASN A 563 5.99 -31.01 -40.48
C ASN A 563 6.46 -32.08 -39.49
N ILE A 564 7.10 -31.68 -38.37
CA ILE A 564 7.64 -32.58 -37.33
C ILE A 564 7.04 -32.22 -35.98
N ILE A 565 6.44 -33.21 -35.31
CA ILE A 565 6.04 -33.11 -33.90
C ILE A 565 7.29 -33.33 -33.04
N ALA A 566 7.57 -32.40 -32.13
CA ALA A 566 8.76 -32.44 -31.27
C ALA A 566 8.66 -33.51 -30.17
N ASP A 567 9.79 -33.83 -29.54
CA ASP A 567 9.85 -34.77 -28.40
C ASP A 567 9.81 -34.07 -27.03
N ARG A 568 9.93 -32.74 -26.98
CA ARG A 568 9.82 -31.92 -25.77
C ARG A 568 9.39 -30.49 -26.04
N ALA A 569 8.93 -29.82 -24.99
CA ALA A 569 8.71 -28.37 -24.94
C ALA A 569 9.29 -27.78 -23.65
N GLU A 570 9.73 -26.53 -23.70
CA GLU A 570 10.22 -25.77 -22.54
C GLU A 570 9.34 -24.54 -22.31
N ILE A 571 8.96 -24.32 -21.06
CA ILE A 571 8.12 -23.21 -20.61
C ILE A 571 8.91 -22.40 -19.57
N GLY A 572 9.16 -21.12 -19.84
CA GLY A 572 9.74 -20.19 -18.87
C GLY A 572 8.65 -19.50 -18.07
N LEU A 573 8.66 -19.66 -16.74
CA LEU A 573 7.73 -19.06 -15.81
C LEU A 573 8.40 -17.97 -14.97
N ASP A 574 7.70 -16.87 -14.75
CA ASP A 574 8.01 -15.83 -13.75
C ASP A 574 6.77 -15.61 -12.89
N PHE A 575 6.93 -15.51 -11.57
CA PHE A 575 5.81 -15.19 -10.70
C PHE A 575 6.22 -14.28 -9.54
N ARG A 576 5.27 -13.44 -9.13
CA ARG A 576 5.46 -12.39 -8.12
C ARG A 576 4.47 -12.56 -6.98
N THR A 577 4.95 -12.42 -5.75
CA THR A 577 4.13 -12.54 -4.54
C THR A 577 4.60 -11.59 -3.45
N VAL A 578 3.75 -11.31 -2.48
CA VAL A 578 4.11 -10.42 -1.34
C VAL A 578 4.08 -11.14 0.00
N LYS A 579 3.35 -12.26 0.08
CA LYS A 579 3.33 -13.15 1.24
C LYS A 579 3.99 -14.48 0.91
N LEU A 580 4.68 -15.02 1.91
CA LEU A 580 5.32 -16.33 1.79
C LEU A 580 4.29 -17.45 1.58
N GLU A 581 3.11 -17.38 2.23
CA GLU A 581 2.06 -18.38 2.04
C GLU A 581 1.53 -18.40 0.60
N THR A 582 1.36 -17.22 0.00
CA THR A 582 0.91 -17.06 -1.38
C THR A 582 1.95 -17.57 -2.37
N ARG A 583 3.24 -17.35 -2.08
CA ARG A 583 4.36 -17.92 -2.85
C ARG A 583 4.31 -19.44 -2.87
N GLU A 584 4.20 -20.08 -1.71
CA GLU A 584 4.13 -21.54 -1.62
C GLU A 584 2.87 -22.11 -2.27
N LYS A 585 1.75 -21.39 -2.19
CA LYS A 585 0.51 -21.75 -2.88
C LYS A 585 0.68 -21.73 -4.41
N ILE A 586 1.28 -20.68 -4.97
CA ILE A 586 1.57 -20.60 -6.41
C ILE A 586 2.51 -21.72 -6.84
N LEU A 587 3.60 -21.96 -6.12
CA LEU A 587 4.55 -23.04 -6.40
C LEU A 587 3.88 -24.42 -6.42
N SER A 588 3.06 -24.71 -5.41
CA SER A 588 2.29 -25.94 -5.31
C SER A 588 1.29 -26.08 -6.47
N ALA A 589 0.60 -25.00 -6.83
CA ALA A 589 -0.37 -24.99 -7.91
C ALA A 589 0.26 -25.17 -9.30
N ILE A 590 1.41 -24.53 -9.56
CA ILE A 590 2.20 -24.74 -10.79
C ILE A 590 2.54 -26.21 -10.93
N ARG A 591 3.11 -26.82 -9.88
CA ARG A 591 3.49 -28.24 -9.87
C ARG A 591 2.28 -29.12 -10.19
N ARG A 592 1.19 -28.95 -9.44
CA ARG A 592 -0.04 -29.73 -9.60
C ARG A 592 -0.61 -29.63 -11.01
N ILE A 593 -0.68 -28.42 -11.58
CA ILE A 593 -1.24 -28.19 -12.91
C ILE A 593 -0.39 -28.86 -13.98
N VAL A 594 0.93 -28.64 -13.95
CA VAL A 594 1.84 -29.20 -14.95
C VAL A 594 1.81 -30.72 -14.90
N GLU A 595 1.88 -31.32 -13.70
CA GLU A 595 1.83 -32.78 -13.54
C GLU A 595 0.48 -33.36 -14.02
N ALA A 596 -0.64 -32.67 -13.76
CA ALA A 596 -1.96 -33.10 -14.23
C ALA A 596 -2.12 -33.02 -15.75
N GLU A 597 -1.65 -31.94 -16.39
CA GLU A 597 -1.72 -31.79 -17.85
C GLU A 597 -0.78 -32.78 -18.55
N CYS A 598 0.40 -33.06 -17.97
CA CYS A 598 1.29 -34.13 -18.44
C CYS A 598 0.59 -35.50 -18.42
N MET A 599 -0.13 -35.82 -17.34
CA MET A 599 -0.91 -37.05 -17.23
C MET A 599 -2.04 -37.10 -18.27
N ALA A 600 -2.82 -36.01 -18.40
CA ALA A 600 -3.92 -35.91 -19.36
C ALA A 600 -3.45 -36.09 -20.82
N SER A 601 -2.26 -35.59 -21.14
CA SER A 601 -1.65 -35.68 -22.47
C SER A 601 -0.88 -36.97 -22.72
N SER A 602 -0.85 -37.92 -21.76
CA SER A 602 -0.06 -39.15 -21.83
C SER A 602 1.45 -38.91 -22.04
N SER A 603 2.00 -37.88 -21.40
CA SER A 603 3.43 -37.58 -21.45
C SER A 603 4.26 -38.81 -21.02
N PRO A 604 5.31 -39.19 -21.77
CA PRO A 604 6.07 -40.41 -21.49
C PRO A 604 7.02 -40.29 -20.29
N LYS A 605 7.25 -39.06 -19.79
CA LYS A 605 8.15 -38.78 -18.68
C LYS A 605 7.55 -37.69 -17.78
N PRO A 606 7.85 -37.71 -16.47
CA PRO A 606 7.52 -36.59 -15.59
C PRO A 606 8.13 -35.28 -16.08
N PRO A 607 7.49 -34.13 -15.81
CA PRO A 607 8.05 -32.82 -16.09
C PRO A 607 9.30 -32.56 -15.22
N ILE A 608 10.23 -31.75 -15.72
CA ILE A 608 11.39 -31.25 -14.96
C ILE A 608 11.16 -29.79 -14.63
N PHE A 609 11.27 -29.44 -13.34
CA PHE A 609 11.22 -28.06 -12.85
C PHE A 609 12.63 -27.62 -12.47
N THR A 610 13.13 -26.59 -13.14
CA THR A 610 14.47 -26.03 -12.91
C THR A 610 14.31 -24.60 -12.44
N PRO A 611 14.45 -24.31 -11.13
CA PRO A 611 14.49 -22.94 -10.63
C PRO A 611 15.64 -22.17 -11.29
N THR A 612 15.37 -20.96 -11.75
CA THR A 612 16.37 -20.11 -12.42
C THR A 612 16.63 -18.80 -11.68
N ARG A 613 15.65 -18.31 -10.91
CA ARG A 613 15.73 -17.06 -10.15
C ARG A 613 14.90 -17.20 -8.87
N ARG A 614 15.40 -16.75 -7.72
CA ARG A 614 14.65 -16.77 -6.45
C ARG A 614 14.99 -15.56 -5.60
N PHE A 615 13.97 -14.76 -5.29
CA PHE A 615 14.06 -13.56 -4.47
C PHE A 615 12.98 -13.64 -3.38
N PRO A 616 13.36 -13.71 -2.09
CA PRO A 616 12.40 -13.61 -1.01
C PRO A 616 11.72 -12.22 -1.00
N PRO A 617 10.55 -12.08 -0.35
CA PRO A 617 9.98 -10.75 -0.15
C PRO A 617 10.87 -9.95 0.80
N THR A 618 11.13 -8.69 0.48
CA THR A 618 11.85 -7.79 1.40
C THR A 618 10.87 -7.20 2.39
N ASN A 619 10.98 -7.66 3.63
CA ASN A 619 10.10 -7.31 4.72
C ASN A 619 10.88 -6.58 5.81
N ASN A 620 10.50 -5.34 6.06
CA ASN A 620 11.06 -4.54 7.13
C ASN A 620 10.39 -4.93 8.45
N ASP A 621 11.21 -5.34 9.42
CA ASP A 621 10.74 -5.56 10.80
C ASP A 621 10.08 -4.28 11.31
N ARG A 622 8.85 -4.39 11.83
CA ARG A 622 8.02 -3.23 12.14
C ARG A 622 8.64 -2.37 13.25
N ASP A 623 9.18 -3.00 14.28
CA ASP A 623 9.74 -2.28 15.43
C ASP A 623 11.06 -1.59 15.06
N VAL A 624 11.88 -2.27 14.26
CA VAL A 624 13.14 -1.71 13.73
C VAL A 624 12.86 -0.57 12.75
N ALA A 625 11.94 -0.77 11.81
CA ALA A 625 11.54 0.25 10.84
C ALA A 625 11.01 1.51 11.54
N SER A 626 10.17 1.37 12.57
CA SER A 626 9.69 2.52 13.34
C SER A 626 10.79 3.27 14.08
N LYS A 627 11.81 2.56 14.62
CA LYS A 627 12.96 3.21 15.27
C LYS A 627 13.83 3.98 14.27
N LEU A 628 14.12 3.35 13.13
CA LEU A 628 14.89 3.99 12.06
C LEU A 628 14.14 5.17 11.46
N ALA A 629 12.83 5.06 11.25
CA ALA A 629 11.99 6.15 10.75
C ALA A 629 12.10 7.38 11.65
N ALA A 630 12.02 7.24 12.98
CA ALA A 630 12.18 8.38 13.90
C ALA A 630 13.57 9.06 13.78
N SER A 631 14.63 8.27 13.60
CA SER A 631 15.98 8.81 13.41
C SER A 631 16.15 9.46 12.02
N PHE A 632 15.56 8.89 10.97
CA PHE A 632 15.56 9.46 9.62
C PHE A 632 14.73 10.74 9.53
N GLU A 633 13.53 10.78 10.11
CA GLU A 633 12.70 11.99 10.21
C GLU A 633 13.47 13.15 10.84
N THR A 634 14.24 12.87 11.89
CA THR A 634 15.03 13.92 12.56
C THR A 634 16.19 14.41 11.70
N HIS A 635 16.84 13.52 10.95
CA HIS A 635 18.02 13.86 10.16
C HIS A 635 17.67 14.51 8.82
N PHE A 636 16.73 13.91 8.09
CA PHE A 636 16.36 14.28 6.73
C PHE A 636 15.15 15.22 6.66
N GLY A 637 14.34 15.32 7.72
CA GLY A 637 13.13 16.15 7.73
C GLY A 637 12.18 15.76 6.59
N ASP A 638 11.75 16.76 5.83
CA ASP A 638 10.83 16.59 4.68
C ASP A 638 11.42 15.74 3.54
N SER A 639 12.72 15.47 3.56
CA SER A 639 13.38 14.58 2.59
C SER A 639 13.25 13.09 2.94
N PHE A 640 12.57 12.74 4.05
CA PHE A 640 12.26 11.35 4.39
C PHE A 640 10.77 11.04 4.32
N ASP A 641 10.43 9.93 3.65
CA ASP A 641 9.09 9.35 3.64
C ASP A 641 9.10 7.97 4.31
N GLY A 642 8.40 7.84 5.43
CA GLY A 642 8.32 6.61 6.22
C GLY A 642 7.23 5.61 5.81
N ASP A 643 6.43 5.92 4.78
CA ASP A 643 5.40 5.01 4.26
C ASP A 643 5.29 5.07 2.72
N ILE A 644 6.41 4.84 2.04
CA ILE A 644 6.40 4.79 0.57
C ILE A 644 5.55 3.64 0.03
N SER A 645 5.11 3.79 -1.22
CA SER A 645 4.47 2.69 -1.95
C SER A 645 5.39 1.47 -2.07
N ARG A 646 4.81 0.28 -1.94
CA ARG A 646 5.54 -0.98 -2.12
C ARG A 646 6.02 -1.08 -3.57
N SER A 647 7.27 -1.49 -3.76
CA SER A 647 7.83 -1.77 -5.08
C SER A 647 7.55 -3.22 -5.49
N ASN A 648 7.33 -3.45 -6.79
CA ASN A 648 7.23 -4.79 -7.38
C ASN A 648 8.60 -5.36 -7.79
N VAL A 649 9.67 -4.57 -7.65
CA VAL A 649 11.06 -5.05 -7.73
C VAL A 649 11.28 -6.08 -6.61
N ALA A 650 12.24 -6.97 -6.81
CA ALA A 650 12.59 -8.03 -5.87
C ALA A 650 14.08 -7.96 -5.58
N GLU A 651 14.47 -8.37 -4.37
CA GLU A 651 15.82 -8.19 -3.81
C GLU A 651 16.18 -9.40 -2.92
N ASP A 652 17.42 -9.89 -3.02
CA ASP A 652 17.86 -11.11 -2.32
C ASP A 652 18.44 -10.86 -0.91
N PHE A 653 18.69 -9.59 -0.56
CA PHE A 653 19.17 -9.09 0.74
C PHE A 653 18.55 -9.79 1.94
N SER A 654 17.23 -10.02 1.92
CA SER A 654 16.50 -10.57 3.06
C SER A 654 17.00 -11.96 3.47
N THR A 655 17.66 -12.68 2.57
CA THR A 655 18.29 -13.97 2.84
C THR A 655 19.36 -13.87 3.93
N LEU A 656 20.13 -12.78 3.96
CA LEU A 656 21.15 -12.55 4.98
C LEU A 656 20.52 -12.59 6.38
N ALA A 657 19.47 -11.81 6.59
CA ALA A 657 18.79 -11.69 7.87
C ALA A 657 17.96 -12.94 8.23
N THR A 658 17.14 -13.42 7.29
CA THR A 658 16.20 -14.52 7.52
C THR A 658 16.90 -15.86 7.79
N SER A 659 18.10 -16.09 7.22
CA SER A 659 18.89 -17.30 7.49
C SER A 659 19.29 -17.48 8.98
N LYS A 660 19.24 -16.38 9.76
CA LYS A 660 19.52 -16.37 11.20
C LYS A 660 18.34 -15.89 12.05
N GLY A 661 17.18 -15.62 11.46
CA GLY A 661 16.02 -15.07 12.17
C GLY A 661 16.28 -13.68 12.76
N VAL A 662 17.14 -12.90 12.12
CA VAL A 662 17.55 -11.56 12.55
C VAL A 662 16.59 -10.53 11.95
N PRO A 663 16.16 -9.49 12.68
CA PRO A 663 15.33 -8.43 12.12
C PRO A 663 16.13 -7.57 11.12
N SER A 664 15.47 -7.15 10.03
CA SER A 664 16.08 -6.33 8.99
C SER A 664 15.23 -5.11 8.63
N CYS A 665 15.89 -4.10 8.08
CA CYS A 665 15.21 -2.96 7.47
C CYS A 665 15.95 -2.52 6.19
N PHE A 666 15.18 -2.18 5.17
CA PHE A 666 15.64 -1.76 3.86
C PHE A 666 14.93 -0.46 3.48
N TRP A 667 15.63 0.45 2.81
CA TRP A 667 15.06 1.71 2.35
C TRP A 667 15.54 2.05 0.93
N PHE A 668 14.86 2.98 0.29
CA PHE A 668 15.26 3.53 -0.99
C PHE A 668 15.89 4.90 -0.81
N LEU A 669 16.90 5.19 -1.63
CA LEU A 669 17.45 6.54 -1.77
C LEU A 669 17.15 7.08 -3.18
N GLY A 670 16.85 8.36 -3.29
CA GLY A 670 16.62 8.98 -4.59
C GLY A 670 17.91 9.29 -5.34
N GLY A 671 17.91 8.99 -6.64
CA GLY A 671 19.03 9.24 -7.55
C GLY A 671 18.75 10.22 -8.68
N ILE A 672 17.51 10.71 -8.83
CA ILE A 672 17.13 11.54 -9.99
C ILE A 672 17.46 13.00 -9.75
N ASP A 673 18.03 13.67 -10.75
CA ASP A 673 18.33 15.10 -10.71
C ASP A 673 17.12 15.91 -10.16
N PRO A 674 17.33 16.75 -9.12
CA PRO A 674 16.23 17.48 -8.49
C PRO A 674 15.43 18.37 -9.43
N ASP A 675 16.10 19.06 -10.37
CA ASP A 675 15.44 19.96 -11.31
C ASP A 675 14.63 19.18 -12.35
N LEU A 676 15.19 18.05 -12.83
CA LEU A 676 14.47 17.12 -13.69
C LEU A 676 13.24 16.54 -12.98
N TRP A 677 13.40 16.08 -11.74
CA TRP A 677 12.32 15.52 -10.94
C TRP A 677 11.20 16.54 -10.71
N ASP A 678 11.55 17.75 -10.29
CA ASP A 678 10.59 18.80 -9.96
C ASP A 678 9.87 19.35 -11.19
N ARG A 679 10.49 19.26 -12.38
CA ARG A 679 9.86 19.56 -13.67
C ARG A 679 8.86 18.47 -14.06
N VAL A 680 9.32 17.22 -14.15
CA VAL A 680 8.53 16.10 -14.66
C VAL A 680 7.38 15.74 -13.72
N SER A 681 7.56 15.85 -12.40
CA SER A 681 6.52 15.52 -11.39
C SER A 681 5.28 16.42 -11.44
N LYS A 682 5.32 17.52 -12.21
CA LYS A 682 4.18 18.44 -12.40
C LYS A 682 3.35 18.12 -13.66
N GLU A 683 3.80 17.19 -14.49
CA GLU A 683 3.14 16.80 -15.72
C GLU A 683 2.08 15.73 -15.46
N GLU A 684 1.04 15.64 -16.31
CA GLU A 684 -0.04 14.66 -16.17
C GLU A 684 0.43 13.20 -16.33
N ASN A 685 1.60 12.98 -16.94
CA ASN A 685 2.16 11.65 -17.19
C ASN A 685 3.71 11.62 -17.00
N PRO A 686 4.19 11.68 -15.74
CA PRO A 686 5.60 11.94 -15.40
C PRO A 686 6.59 10.80 -15.73
N THR A 687 6.18 9.77 -16.46
CA THR A 687 6.87 8.46 -16.44
C THR A 687 7.80 8.17 -17.61
N GLU A 688 7.76 8.90 -18.73
CA GLU A 688 8.58 8.59 -19.91
C GLU A 688 9.97 9.25 -19.92
N GLU A 689 10.15 10.43 -19.30
CA GLU A 689 11.41 11.18 -19.38
C GLU A 689 12.49 10.73 -18.38
N ILE A 690 12.13 10.02 -17.31
CA ILE A 690 13.05 9.63 -16.25
C ILE A 690 13.41 8.14 -16.41
N PRO A 691 14.68 7.81 -16.75
CA PRO A 691 15.14 6.44 -16.84
C PRO A 691 14.92 5.69 -15.52
N THR A 692 14.35 4.49 -15.59
CA THR A 692 14.25 3.57 -14.46
C THR A 692 15.51 2.73 -14.35
N ASN A 693 15.70 2.04 -13.22
CA ASN A 693 16.67 0.97 -13.10
C ASN A 693 16.51 -0.01 -14.29
N HIS A 694 17.63 -0.59 -14.72
CA HIS A 694 17.82 -1.48 -15.88
C HIS A 694 17.70 -0.79 -17.26
N SER A 695 17.46 0.53 -17.30
CA SER A 695 17.53 1.31 -18.52
C SER A 695 18.98 1.56 -18.95
N ALA A 696 19.24 1.55 -20.26
CA ALA A 696 20.52 1.97 -20.84
C ALA A 696 20.87 3.46 -20.56
N PHE A 697 19.89 4.24 -20.11
CA PHE A 697 20.04 5.65 -19.74
C PHE A 697 20.03 5.88 -18.22
N PHE A 698 20.02 4.81 -17.41
CA PHE A 698 20.01 4.95 -15.96
C PHE A 698 21.32 5.57 -15.46
N ALA A 699 21.21 6.76 -14.88
CA ALA A 699 22.36 7.54 -14.41
C ALA A 699 21.95 8.37 -13.18
N PRO A 700 22.08 7.83 -11.96
CA PRO A 700 21.90 8.61 -10.76
C PRO A 700 22.84 9.82 -10.74
N VAL A 701 22.34 10.99 -10.32
CA VAL A 701 23.24 12.13 -10.05
C VAL A 701 24.09 11.79 -8.84
N ILE A 702 25.39 12.14 -8.86
CA ILE A 702 26.33 11.77 -7.80
C ILE A 702 25.93 12.43 -6.47
N GLN A 703 25.74 13.75 -6.48
CA GLN A 703 25.24 14.52 -5.35
C GLN A 703 23.88 15.11 -5.70
N PRO A 704 22.95 15.22 -4.72
CA PRO A 704 23.08 14.87 -3.30
C PRO A 704 22.83 13.38 -2.95
N THR A 705 22.69 12.51 -3.95
CA THR A 705 22.40 11.06 -3.78
C THR A 705 23.40 10.36 -2.86
N MET A 706 24.70 10.51 -3.12
CA MET A 706 25.75 9.86 -2.34
C MET A 706 25.73 10.32 -0.89
N LYS A 707 25.65 11.65 -0.65
CA LYS A 707 25.58 12.19 0.71
C LYS A 707 24.40 11.61 1.49
N ALA A 708 23.21 11.58 0.89
CA ALA A 708 22.03 11.00 1.54
C ALA A 708 22.18 9.51 1.83
N GLY A 709 22.74 8.73 0.88
CA GLY A 709 23.00 7.30 1.07
C GLY A 709 24.03 7.01 2.16
N VAL A 710 25.09 7.81 2.27
CA VAL A 710 26.10 7.71 3.33
C VAL A 710 25.49 8.03 4.69
N ASP A 711 24.75 9.14 4.77
CA ASP A 711 24.12 9.58 6.01
C ASP A 711 23.07 8.57 6.50
N ALA A 712 22.27 8.01 5.60
CA ALA A 712 21.25 7.01 5.96
C ALA A 712 21.89 5.75 6.56
N LEU A 713 22.96 5.22 5.96
CA LEU A 713 23.70 4.08 6.51
C LEU A 713 24.30 4.38 7.90
N CYS A 714 24.90 5.56 8.06
CA CYS A 714 25.50 5.95 9.32
C CYS A 714 24.46 6.16 10.42
N ILE A 715 23.36 6.87 10.12
CA ILE A 715 22.25 7.06 11.07
C ILE A 715 21.62 5.71 11.44
N ALA A 716 21.45 4.80 10.49
CA ALA A 716 20.92 3.47 10.77
C ALA A 716 21.80 2.68 11.73
N ALA A 717 23.12 2.69 11.52
CA ALA A 717 24.06 2.05 12.44
C ALA A 717 24.08 2.71 13.83
N LEU A 718 24.21 4.04 13.88
CA LEU A 718 24.33 4.79 15.14
C LEU A 718 23.03 4.74 15.97
N THR A 719 21.88 4.56 15.35
CA THR A 719 20.60 4.37 16.06
C THR A 719 20.67 3.21 17.07
N PHE A 720 21.48 2.19 16.79
CA PHE A 720 21.62 1.00 17.64
C PHE A 720 23.00 0.84 18.29
N LEU A 721 24.02 1.57 17.81
CA LEU A 721 25.40 1.49 18.32
C LEU A 721 25.79 2.66 19.23
N ARG A 722 25.06 3.78 19.25
CA ARG A 722 25.45 4.94 20.08
C ARG A 722 25.64 4.57 21.56
N LYS A 723 26.62 5.22 22.20
CA LYS A 723 26.94 5.03 23.62
C LYS A 723 25.89 5.65 24.55
#